data_AF-A0A660PC52-F1
#
_entry.id   AF-A0A660PC52-F1
#
_cell.length_a   1.000
_cell.length_b   1.000
_cell.length_c   1.000
_cell.angle_alpha   90.00
_cell.angle_beta   90.00
_cell.angle_gamma   90.00
#
_symmetry.space_group_name_H-M   'P 1'
#
loop_
_entity.id
_entity.type
_entity.pdbx_description
1 polymer ?
#
loop_
_entity_poly.entity_id
_entity_poly.type
_entity_poly.pdbx_seq_one_letter_code
_entity_poly.pdbx_strand_id
1 'polypeptide(L)'
;MKFYSHAIEVNGEKKGSKMLKEHLSGVYKKAIKGFNDNVSLAYNIEELKQVIKDITYYHDLGKYTEFFQRYLLGYKTDGSLKNHSRIGAFVLLNKYANNPLLATFLYFIVLNHHSNLDDILNIDLMVGDFSGGIRNNFAQQNKSLTNVIGQISNELNENAISSYLRLPKTTCYRKTIKKRIKKAPTINDYFTINYLFSLLVESDKLDASETRQYQRKKISEQVVEHFIGKAELSNLPPLNEIAGKEQNTLRNYVRAAVLSNLKREDILDNMLFTLTAPTGIGKTLTALDFAIHLKKLIREKENQEAQIIYGLPFINIIEQGLDVYSQVFKNELQNNEINILAHYQLADIFGKESKQKNNDENRNYNQRMMSIQTWQSDIVITSFVQFFETLISNKNKMLLKFNHLAGSIIILDEIQTIRLEQLPLLGAILFYVSKLLHARVILMTATKPKIFEIANEQILKNEGEVAKPFELLEKNEGVFKKFNRTKLVPLLNQPIITGDDFYTLFKDKRTADKSCLIVCNTVQRSIDIFNKLQEKQISPLYYLSTNIVSANRLGIIQQIKNDLVSQKAPVLVSTQVVEAGVDLDFDMGFRDLAPLDSIVQVAGRINRENNISKVGSPLYIIEFEKENGKKESVSVYDTLTRAQVLKAFGQKSEIEEENYLEIINEYYSGITKPASFHVSRHFFKSIKTLCYNSENSDEYPVSNFKII
;
A
#
# COMPACT_ATOMS: atom_id res chain seq x y z
N MET A 1 6.33 -44.39 11.62
CA MET A 1 7.64 -43.78 11.27
C MET A 1 7.67 -42.33 11.75
N LYS A 2 8.85 -41.71 11.92
CA LYS A 2 8.94 -40.26 12.21
C LYS A 2 9.12 -39.50 10.90
N PHE A 3 8.31 -38.47 10.69
CA PHE A 3 8.38 -37.58 9.52
C PHE A 3 8.66 -36.16 9.99
N TYR A 4 9.60 -35.50 9.34
CA TYR A 4 10.01 -34.13 9.67
C TYR A 4 9.63 -33.16 8.57
N SER A 5 9.26 -31.93 8.94
CA SER A 5 9.01 -30.84 8.00
C SER A 5 10.28 -30.04 7.69
N HIS A 6 11.21 -29.99 8.64
CA HIS A 6 12.44 -29.20 8.62
C HIS A 6 13.62 -30.01 9.20
N ALA A 7 14.84 -29.63 8.83
CA ALA A 7 16.06 -30.17 9.39
C ALA A 7 17.06 -29.05 9.69
N ILE A 8 17.89 -29.26 10.69
CA ILE A 8 19.02 -28.40 11.08
C ILE A 8 20.32 -29.15 10.87
N GLU A 9 21.39 -28.41 10.63
CA GLU A 9 22.73 -28.96 10.52
C GLU A 9 23.39 -28.96 11.91
N VAL A 10 23.78 -30.13 12.38
CA VAL A 10 24.45 -30.33 13.66
C VAL A 10 25.72 -31.13 13.38
N ASN A 11 26.89 -30.53 13.59
CA ASN A 11 28.20 -31.14 13.35
C ASN A 11 28.39 -31.69 11.92
N GLY A 12 27.86 -30.99 10.90
CA GLY A 12 27.94 -31.41 9.50
C GLY A 12 26.90 -32.46 9.06
N GLU A 13 26.04 -32.92 9.97
CA GLU A 13 24.93 -33.84 9.66
C GLU A 13 23.58 -33.11 9.72
N LYS A 14 22.70 -33.38 8.75
CA LYS A 14 21.32 -32.87 8.77
C LYS A 14 20.43 -33.76 9.62
N LYS A 15 19.88 -33.19 10.69
CA LYS A 15 18.94 -33.88 11.60
C LYS A 15 17.59 -33.19 11.56
N GLY A 16 16.52 -33.98 11.53
CA GLY A 16 15.15 -33.47 11.57
C GLY A 16 14.92 -32.60 12.82
N SER A 17 14.45 -31.38 12.61
CA SER A 17 14.28 -30.38 13.68
C SER A 17 12.83 -30.25 14.15
N LYS A 18 11.86 -30.51 13.28
CA LYS A 18 10.43 -30.33 13.57
C LYS A 18 9.60 -31.44 12.97
N MET A 19 8.72 -32.05 13.75
CA MET A 19 7.83 -33.11 13.28
C MET A 19 6.79 -32.55 12.31
N LEU A 20 6.51 -33.30 11.24
CA LEU A 20 5.57 -32.87 10.19
C LEU A 20 4.17 -32.63 10.75
N LYS A 21 3.63 -33.53 11.57
CA LYS A 21 2.32 -33.37 12.21
C LYS A 21 2.19 -32.09 13.06
N GLU A 22 3.27 -31.72 13.77
CA GLU A 22 3.31 -30.54 14.64
C GLU A 22 3.33 -29.28 13.80
N HIS A 23 4.10 -29.29 12.71
CA HIS A 23 4.13 -28.22 11.73
C HIS A 23 2.76 -28.03 11.07
N LEU A 24 2.13 -29.07 10.52
CA LEU A 24 0.80 -28.95 9.89
C LEU A 24 -0.25 -28.39 10.86
N SER A 25 -0.27 -28.89 12.11
CA SER A 25 -1.16 -28.34 13.14
C SER A 25 -0.82 -26.89 13.49
N GLY A 26 0.47 -26.55 13.56
CA GLY A 26 0.96 -25.21 13.85
C GLY A 26 0.63 -24.20 12.75
N VAL A 27 0.68 -24.61 11.48
CA VAL A 27 0.25 -23.84 10.31
C VAL A 27 -1.25 -23.63 10.35
N TYR A 28 -2.04 -24.69 10.54
CA TYR A 28 -3.51 -24.57 10.65
C TYR A 28 -3.93 -23.61 11.78
N LYS A 29 -3.34 -23.74 12.98
CA LYS A 29 -3.64 -22.87 14.13
C LYS A 29 -3.31 -21.41 13.85
N LYS A 30 -2.24 -21.11 13.11
CA LYS A 30 -1.89 -19.74 12.72
C LYS A 30 -2.83 -19.20 11.64
N ALA A 31 -3.18 -20.03 10.66
CA ALA A 31 -4.07 -19.63 9.57
C ALA A 31 -5.47 -19.33 10.07
N ILE A 32 -6.04 -20.18 10.94
CA ILE A 32 -7.36 -19.95 11.52
C ILE A 32 -7.38 -18.74 12.47
N LYS A 33 -6.26 -18.46 13.15
CA LYS A 33 -6.11 -17.27 14.00
C LYS A 33 -5.97 -15.98 13.18
N GLY A 34 -5.39 -16.06 11.97
CA GLY A 34 -5.30 -14.94 11.02
C GLY A 34 -6.57 -14.73 10.19
N PHE A 35 -7.47 -15.71 10.18
CA PHE A 35 -8.74 -15.63 9.47
C PHE A 35 -9.70 -14.63 10.14
N ASN A 36 -10.43 -13.87 9.31
CA ASN A 36 -11.41 -12.90 9.75
C ASN A 36 -12.82 -13.38 9.38
N ASP A 37 -13.70 -13.52 10.36
CA ASP A 37 -15.07 -14.03 10.18
C ASP A 37 -16.01 -13.04 9.44
N ASN A 38 -15.61 -11.78 9.24
CA ASN A 38 -16.42 -10.75 8.57
C ASN A 38 -16.16 -10.66 7.05
N VAL A 39 -15.30 -11.50 6.49
CA VAL A 39 -15.02 -11.48 5.03
C VAL A 39 -16.26 -11.88 4.22
N SER A 40 -16.48 -11.19 3.10
CA SER A 40 -17.61 -11.41 2.19
C SER A 40 -17.16 -11.99 0.84
N LEU A 41 -16.46 -13.12 0.91
CA LEU A 41 -15.95 -13.86 -0.25
C LEU A 41 -17.04 -14.76 -0.86
N ALA A 42 -16.76 -15.43 -1.99
CA ALA A 42 -17.72 -16.24 -2.74
C ALA A 42 -18.25 -17.48 -1.98
N TYR A 43 -17.63 -17.82 -0.85
CA TYR A 43 -17.94 -18.99 -0.04
C TYR A 43 -18.34 -18.54 1.36
N ASN A 44 -19.21 -19.31 2.02
CA ASN A 44 -19.63 -18.98 3.38
C ASN A 44 -18.48 -19.23 4.39
N ILE A 45 -18.62 -18.70 5.60
CA ILE A 45 -17.56 -18.74 6.62
C ILE A 45 -17.17 -20.18 7.00
N GLU A 46 -18.12 -21.09 7.14
CA GLU A 46 -17.84 -22.48 7.50
C GLU A 46 -17.12 -23.23 6.36
N GLU A 47 -17.52 -22.99 5.11
CA GLU A 47 -16.80 -23.49 3.93
C GLU A 47 -15.36 -22.95 3.89
N LEU A 48 -15.15 -21.65 4.17
CA LEU A 48 -13.82 -21.06 4.21
C LEU A 48 -12.95 -21.66 5.32
N LYS A 49 -13.50 -21.87 6.53
CA LYS A 49 -12.79 -22.53 7.64
C LYS A 49 -12.38 -23.96 7.27
N GLN A 50 -13.26 -24.70 6.62
CA GLN A 50 -12.98 -26.05 6.15
C GLN A 50 -11.91 -26.06 5.04
N VAL A 51 -11.98 -25.10 4.11
CA VAL A 51 -10.96 -24.91 3.07
C VAL A 51 -9.61 -24.55 3.69
N ILE A 52 -9.56 -23.65 4.67
CA ILE A 52 -8.33 -23.27 5.38
C ILE A 52 -7.70 -24.49 6.07
N LYS A 53 -8.53 -25.31 6.72
CA LYS A 53 -8.09 -26.59 7.29
C LYS A 53 -7.46 -27.47 6.21
N ASP A 54 -8.14 -27.69 5.09
CA ASP A 54 -7.66 -28.60 4.05
C ASP A 54 -6.39 -28.08 3.35
N ILE A 55 -6.30 -26.80 3.00
CA ILE A 55 -5.07 -26.26 2.38
C ILE A 55 -3.87 -26.34 3.34
N THR A 56 -4.07 -26.11 4.64
CA THR A 56 -3.00 -26.15 5.64
C THR A 56 -2.57 -27.57 5.99
N TYR A 57 -3.48 -28.55 6.04
CA TYR A 57 -3.10 -29.94 6.30
C TYR A 57 -2.54 -30.66 5.06
N TYR A 58 -2.93 -30.27 3.85
CA TYR A 58 -2.48 -30.95 2.63
C TYR A 58 -1.30 -30.28 1.91
N HIS A 59 -0.97 -29.00 2.16
CA HIS A 59 0.09 -28.31 1.40
C HIS A 59 1.43 -29.07 1.39
N ASP A 60 1.75 -29.68 2.53
CA ASP A 60 3.00 -30.39 2.79
C ASP A 60 2.84 -31.91 2.82
N LEU A 61 1.71 -32.46 2.32
CA LEU A 61 1.42 -33.89 2.35
C LEU A 61 2.52 -34.73 1.68
N GLY A 62 3.16 -34.21 0.63
CA GLY A 62 4.26 -34.92 -0.02
C GLY A 62 5.53 -35.08 0.82
N LYS A 63 5.65 -34.37 1.95
CA LYS A 63 6.75 -34.56 2.90
C LYS A 63 6.70 -35.90 3.62
N TYR A 64 5.55 -36.60 3.64
CA TYR A 64 5.46 -37.99 4.13
C TYR A 64 6.12 -39.02 3.19
N THR A 65 6.54 -38.62 1.98
CA THR A 65 7.26 -39.54 1.08
C THR A 65 8.67 -39.81 1.60
N GLU A 66 9.13 -41.04 1.39
CA GLU A 66 10.52 -41.42 1.71
C GLU A 66 11.52 -40.55 0.94
N PHE A 67 11.21 -40.22 -0.32
CA PHE A 67 12.04 -39.36 -1.18
C PHE A 67 12.28 -37.99 -0.54
N PHE A 68 11.23 -37.36 -0.01
CA PHE A 68 11.37 -36.06 0.66
C PHE A 68 12.17 -36.19 1.96
N GLN A 69 11.87 -37.19 2.80
CA GLN A 69 12.58 -37.37 4.08
C GLN A 69 14.08 -37.63 3.86
N ARG A 70 14.43 -38.43 2.85
CA ARG A 70 15.83 -38.66 2.47
C ARG A 70 16.52 -37.36 2.01
N TYR A 71 15.85 -36.57 1.17
CA TYR A 71 16.35 -35.26 0.72
C TYR A 71 16.59 -34.31 1.89
N LEU A 72 15.61 -34.21 2.80
CA LEU A 72 15.64 -33.34 3.96
C LEU A 72 16.84 -33.65 4.88
N LEU A 73 17.15 -34.94 5.05
CA LEU A 73 18.26 -35.43 5.86
C LEU A 73 19.60 -35.47 5.10
N GLY A 74 19.68 -34.90 3.89
CA GLY A 74 20.94 -34.75 3.14
C GLY A 74 21.36 -35.97 2.33
N TYR A 75 20.52 -37.00 2.22
CA TYR A 75 20.81 -38.16 1.37
C TYR A 75 20.56 -37.84 -0.11
N LYS A 76 21.29 -38.53 -1.00
CA LYS A 76 21.09 -38.45 -2.45
C LYS A 76 19.70 -38.98 -2.81
N THR A 77 18.94 -38.18 -3.53
CA THR A 77 17.59 -38.49 -4.01
C THR A 77 17.41 -37.95 -5.43
N ASP A 78 16.48 -38.53 -6.18
CA ASP A 78 16.08 -37.98 -7.47
C ASP A 78 15.44 -36.59 -7.26
N GLY A 79 16.01 -35.58 -7.90
CA GLY A 79 15.57 -34.20 -7.78
C GLY A 79 14.15 -33.95 -8.29
N SER A 80 13.56 -34.87 -9.05
CA SER A 80 12.17 -34.79 -9.52
C SER A 80 11.17 -35.37 -8.51
N LEU A 81 11.60 -36.30 -7.66
CA LEU A 81 10.76 -36.95 -6.64
C LEU A 81 10.72 -36.18 -5.30
N LYS A 82 11.59 -35.18 -5.12
CA LYS A 82 11.57 -34.29 -3.94
C LYS A 82 10.41 -33.28 -3.96
N ASN A 83 9.77 -33.04 -5.11
CA ASN A 83 8.69 -32.06 -5.19
C ASN A 83 7.45 -32.56 -4.43
N HIS A 84 7.07 -31.85 -3.37
CA HIS A 84 6.06 -32.31 -2.43
C HIS A 84 4.68 -31.66 -2.61
N SER A 85 4.60 -30.44 -3.15
CA SER A 85 3.37 -29.64 -3.19
C SER A 85 2.27 -30.27 -4.05
N ARG A 86 2.65 -30.92 -5.15
CA ARG A 86 1.72 -31.49 -6.14
C ARG A 86 0.85 -32.62 -5.56
N ILE A 87 1.34 -33.38 -4.58
CA ILE A 87 0.58 -34.48 -3.97
C ILE A 87 -0.64 -33.94 -3.23
N GLY A 88 -0.43 -32.93 -2.37
CA GLY A 88 -1.50 -32.24 -1.67
C GLY A 88 -2.51 -31.60 -2.62
N ALA A 89 -1.99 -30.98 -3.68
CA ALA A 89 -2.82 -30.37 -4.71
C ALA A 89 -3.74 -31.40 -5.39
N PHE A 90 -3.24 -32.60 -5.74
CA PHE A 90 -4.06 -33.67 -6.32
C PHE A 90 -5.12 -34.22 -5.36
N VAL A 91 -4.78 -34.35 -4.07
CA VAL A 91 -5.75 -34.74 -3.03
C VAL A 91 -6.90 -33.73 -2.99
N LEU A 92 -6.60 -32.43 -3.00
CA LEU A 92 -7.61 -31.37 -2.99
C LEU A 92 -8.51 -31.39 -4.23
N LEU A 93 -7.96 -31.66 -5.43
CA LEU A 93 -8.78 -31.83 -6.63
C LEU A 93 -9.80 -32.97 -6.46
N ASN A 94 -9.36 -34.12 -5.97
CA ASN A 94 -10.23 -35.28 -5.82
C ASN A 94 -11.24 -35.10 -4.68
N LYS A 95 -10.84 -34.49 -3.55
CA LYS A 95 -11.71 -34.24 -2.39
C LYS A 95 -12.85 -33.29 -2.76
N TYR A 96 -12.55 -32.25 -3.53
CA TYR A 96 -13.52 -31.23 -3.95
C TYR A 96 -14.08 -31.46 -5.36
N ALA A 97 -14.03 -32.68 -5.90
CA ALA A 97 -14.43 -32.96 -7.29
C ALA A 97 -15.88 -32.55 -7.62
N ASN A 98 -16.76 -32.51 -6.62
CA ASN A 98 -18.16 -32.04 -6.76
C ASN A 98 -18.27 -30.52 -6.97
N ASN A 99 -17.23 -29.76 -6.64
CA ASN A 99 -17.12 -28.33 -6.93
C ASN A 99 -15.81 -28.07 -7.72
N PRO A 100 -15.81 -28.28 -9.04
CA PRO A 100 -14.58 -28.21 -9.85
C PRO A 100 -13.89 -26.84 -9.85
N LEU A 101 -14.64 -25.76 -9.61
CA LEU A 101 -14.07 -24.41 -9.52
C LEU A 101 -13.23 -24.27 -8.25
N LEU A 102 -13.84 -24.53 -7.08
CA LEU A 102 -13.16 -24.51 -5.79
C LEU A 102 -11.96 -25.47 -5.79
N ALA A 103 -12.17 -26.71 -6.25
CA ALA A 103 -11.11 -27.71 -6.36
C ALA A 103 -9.88 -27.18 -7.12
N THR A 104 -10.10 -26.45 -8.22
CA THR A 104 -9.01 -25.88 -9.00
C THR A 104 -8.32 -24.72 -8.28
N PHE A 105 -9.05 -23.88 -7.54
CA PHE A 105 -8.45 -22.83 -6.70
C PHE A 105 -7.57 -23.43 -5.61
N LEU A 106 -8.05 -24.47 -4.92
CA LEU A 106 -7.27 -25.13 -3.85
C LEU A 106 -6.02 -25.82 -4.41
N TYR A 107 -6.16 -26.49 -5.56
CA TYR A 107 -5.03 -27.02 -6.31
C TYR A 107 -4.00 -25.94 -6.64
N PHE A 108 -4.47 -24.82 -7.19
CA PHE A 108 -3.63 -23.71 -7.62
C PHE A 108 -2.87 -23.08 -6.44
N ILE A 109 -3.54 -22.84 -5.32
CA ILE A 109 -2.97 -22.32 -4.07
C ILE A 109 -1.89 -23.26 -3.54
N VAL A 110 -2.22 -24.54 -3.36
CA VAL A 110 -1.28 -25.51 -2.78
C VAL A 110 -0.12 -25.82 -3.72
N LEU A 111 -0.33 -25.88 -5.03
CA LEU A 111 0.77 -26.10 -5.97
C LEU A 111 1.84 -25.01 -5.86
N ASN A 112 1.40 -23.76 -5.69
CA ASN A 112 2.25 -22.56 -5.74
C ASN A 112 2.72 -22.03 -4.37
N HIS A 113 2.48 -22.72 -3.25
CA HIS A 113 2.79 -22.14 -1.93
C HIS A 113 4.29 -21.79 -1.71
N HIS A 114 5.21 -22.41 -2.46
CA HIS A 114 6.65 -22.09 -2.48
C HIS A 114 7.08 -21.12 -3.60
N SER A 115 6.18 -20.74 -4.50
CA SER A 115 6.44 -19.91 -5.68
C SER A 115 5.51 -18.70 -5.72
N ASN A 116 5.71 -17.82 -6.71
CA ASN A 116 4.73 -16.81 -7.06
C ASN A 116 3.51 -17.49 -7.70
N LEU A 117 2.35 -16.85 -7.61
CA LEU A 117 1.18 -17.25 -8.38
C LEU A 117 1.46 -17.00 -9.87
N ASP A 118 1.23 -18.01 -10.70
CA ASP A 118 1.34 -17.91 -12.16
C ASP A 118 -0.05 -17.76 -12.79
N ASP A 119 -0.17 -17.62 -14.11
CA ASP A 119 -1.48 -17.65 -14.75
C ASP A 119 -2.21 -18.97 -14.44
N ILE A 120 -3.47 -18.88 -14.00
CA ILE A 120 -4.28 -20.06 -13.70
C ILE A 120 -4.52 -20.93 -14.95
N LEU A 121 -4.31 -20.39 -16.15
CA LEU A 121 -4.36 -21.10 -17.42
C LEU A 121 -3.04 -21.79 -17.80
N ASN A 122 -1.94 -21.52 -17.10
CA ASN A 122 -0.61 -22.12 -17.34
C ASN A 122 -0.33 -23.37 -16.50
N ILE A 123 -1.22 -23.74 -15.57
CA ILE A 123 -1.03 -24.93 -14.74
C ILE A 123 -1.16 -26.24 -15.54
N ASP A 124 -0.51 -27.30 -15.07
CA ASP A 124 -0.50 -28.64 -15.69
C ASP A 124 -1.90 -29.18 -16.06
N LEU A 125 -2.95 -28.79 -15.30
CA LEU A 125 -4.35 -29.16 -15.60
C LEU A 125 -4.83 -28.66 -16.98
N MET A 126 -4.20 -27.62 -17.51
CA MET A 126 -4.61 -26.92 -18.73
C MET A 126 -3.95 -27.49 -19.99
N VAL A 127 -2.96 -28.36 -19.84
CA VAL A 127 -2.29 -29.04 -20.97
C VAL A 127 -3.06 -30.31 -21.39
N GLY A 128 -3.95 -30.82 -20.54
CA GLY A 128 -4.74 -32.02 -20.78
C GLY A 128 -4.26 -33.16 -19.90
N ASP A 129 -3.81 -34.25 -20.52
CA ASP A 129 -3.24 -35.38 -19.80
C ASP A 129 -1.90 -34.98 -19.15
N PHE A 130 -1.73 -35.28 -17.86
CA PHE A 130 -0.45 -35.06 -17.18
C PHE A 130 0.69 -35.74 -17.93
N SER A 131 1.85 -35.07 -18.04
CA SER A 131 3.02 -35.61 -18.72
C SER A 131 3.47 -36.95 -18.12
N GLY A 132 4.15 -37.78 -18.93
CA GLY A 132 4.68 -39.07 -18.47
C GLY A 132 5.56 -38.93 -17.23
N GLY A 133 6.37 -37.87 -17.15
CA GLY A 133 7.18 -37.55 -15.97
C GLY A 133 6.34 -37.30 -14.71
N ILE A 134 5.28 -36.48 -14.80
CA ILE A 134 4.39 -36.21 -13.65
C ILE A 134 3.69 -37.49 -13.20
N ARG A 135 3.18 -38.30 -14.14
CA ARG A 135 2.51 -39.57 -13.84
C ARG A 135 3.44 -40.55 -13.13
N ASN A 136 4.64 -40.74 -13.67
CA ASN A 136 5.64 -41.66 -13.11
C ASN A 136 6.10 -41.20 -11.72
N ASN A 137 6.32 -39.90 -11.54
CA ASN A 137 6.72 -39.34 -10.25
C ASN A 137 5.61 -39.52 -9.21
N PHE A 138 4.37 -39.18 -9.56
CA PHE A 138 3.23 -39.39 -8.68
C PHE A 138 3.04 -40.87 -8.34
N ALA A 139 3.18 -41.80 -9.30
CA ALA A 139 3.05 -43.23 -9.02
C ALA A 139 4.07 -43.72 -7.99
N GLN A 140 5.33 -43.30 -8.12
CA GLN A 140 6.39 -43.65 -7.16
C GLN A 140 6.14 -43.03 -5.78
N GLN A 141 5.82 -41.74 -5.72
CA GLN A 141 5.51 -41.05 -4.48
C GLN A 141 4.26 -41.64 -3.81
N ASN A 142 3.22 -41.95 -4.57
CA ASN A 142 1.99 -42.55 -4.07
C ASN A 142 2.26 -43.94 -3.46
N LYS A 143 3.07 -44.78 -4.11
CA LYS A 143 3.51 -46.06 -3.54
C LYS A 143 4.19 -45.89 -2.18
N SER A 144 5.04 -44.87 -2.03
CA SER A 144 5.67 -44.53 -0.76
C SER A 144 4.65 -44.12 0.31
N LEU A 145 3.64 -43.32 -0.05
CA LEU A 145 2.59 -42.86 0.87
C LEU A 145 1.64 -43.98 1.30
N THR A 146 1.30 -44.91 0.41
CA THR A 146 0.43 -46.06 0.73
C THR A 146 0.98 -46.88 1.90
N ASN A 147 2.31 -47.00 2.00
CA ASN A 147 2.96 -47.73 3.10
C ASN A 147 2.71 -47.09 4.49
N VAL A 148 2.40 -45.79 4.52
CA VAL A 148 2.24 -45.00 5.75
C VAL A 148 0.84 -44.36 5.84
N ILE A 149 -0.10 -44.78 4.98
CA ILE A 149 -1.41 -44.14 4.83
C ILE A 149 -2.25 -44.21 6.12
N GLY A 150 -2.14 -45.30 6.88
CA GLY A 150 -2.81 -45.43 8.18
C GLY A 150 -2.28 -44.42 9.20
N GLN A 151 -0.98 -44.14 9.20
CA GLN A 151 -0.40 -43.09 10.05
C GLN A 151 -0.88 -41.71 9.61
N ILE A 152 -0.89 -41.42 8.31
CA ILE A 152 -1.36 -40.14 7.77
C ILE A 152 -2.86 -39.94 8.09
N SER A 153 -3.69 -40.96 7.89
CA SER A 153 -5.13 -40.94 8.19
C SER A 153 -5.38 -40.59 9.66
N ASN A 154 -4.63 -41.20 10.57
CA ASN A 154 -4.74 -40.94 12.01
C ASN A 154 -4.24 -39.54 12.38
N GLU A 155 -3.09 -39.11 11.84
CA GLU A 155 -2.49 -37.80 12.15
C GLU A 155 -3.30 -36.62 11.59
N LEU A 156 -3.94 -36.78 10.42
CA LEU A 156 -4.78 -35.76 9.80
C LEU A 156 -6.26 -35.88 10.19
N ASN A 157 -6.64 -36.94 10.90
CA ASN A 157 -8.03 -37.30 11.20
C ASN A 157 -8.91 -37.34 9.94
N GLU A 158 -8.43 -38.04 8.89
CA GLU A 158 -9.08 -38.15 7.58
C GLU A 158 -9.04 -39.60 7.07
N ASN A 159 -10.12 -40.33 7.34
CA ASN A 159 -10.25 -41.75 6.94
C ASN A 159 -10.40 -41.94 5.42
N ALA A 160 -10.88 -40.92 4.70
CA ALA A 160 -11.09 -41.00 3.26
C ALA A 160 -9.84 -40.64 2.43
N ILE A 161 -8.70 -40.33 3.05
CA ILE A 161 -7.51 -39.86 2.34
C ILE A 161 -7.02 -40.81 1.25
N SER A 162 -7.12 -42.11 1.49
CA SER A 162 -6.77 -43.15 0.52
C SER A 162 -7.60 -43.05 -0.77
N SER A 163 -8.87 -42.64 -0.67
CA SER A 163 -9.76 -42.45 -1.82
C SER A 163 -9.39 -41.23 -2.66
N TYR A 164 -8.77 -40.22 -2.04
CA TYR A 164 -8.37 -38.98 -2.71
C TYR A 164 -6.96 -39.06 -3.31
N LEU A 165 -6.12 -39.99 -2.86
CA LEU A 165 -4.73 -40.14 -3.29
C LEU A 165 -4.60 -40.88 -4.63
N ARG A 166 -5.14 -40.27 -5.69
CA ARG A 166 -5.15 -40.79 -7.06
C ARG A 166 -4.88 -39.70 -8.09
N LEU A 167 -4.46 -40.08 -9.30
CA LEU A 167 -4.34 -39.12 -10.39
C LEU A 167 -5.73 -38.54 -10.74
N PRO A 168 -5.90 -37.21 -10.73
CA PRO A 168 -7.18 -36.59 -11.04
C PRO A 168 -7.46 -36.62 -12.56
N LYS A 169 -8.75 -36.67 -12.93
CA LYS A 169 -9.18 -36.52 -14.32
C LYS A 169 -9.26 -35.02 -14.68
N THR A 170 -8.44 -34.54 -15.59
CA THR A 170 -8.22 -33.09 -15.82
C THR A 170 -9.30 -32.39 -16.66
N THR A 171 -10.01 -33.14 -17.52
CA THR A 171 -10.92 -32.58 -18.55
C THR A 171 -12.04 -31.71 -17.98
N CYS A 172 -12.60 -32.07 -16.83
CA CYS A 172 -13.69 -31.29 -16.21
C CYS A 172 -13.18 -29.94 -15.67
N TYR A 173 -12.05 -29.92 -14.96
CA TYR A 173 -11.47 -28.71 -14.36
C TYR A 173 -11.09 -27.68 -15.42
N ARG A 174 -10.42 -28.12 -16.50
CA ARG A 174 -10.03 -27.27 -17.63
C ARG A 174 -11.23 -26.56 -18.26
N LYS A 175 -12.33 -27.29 -18.50
CA LYS A 175 -13.56 -26.72 -19.08
C LYS A 175 -14.20 -25.71 -18.13
N THR A 176 -14.25 -26.02 -16.83
CA THR A 176 -14.83 -25.15 -15.81
C THR A 176 -14.08 -23.82 -15.70
N ILE A 177 -12.74 -23.84 -15.56
CA ILE A 177 -11.95 -22.60 -15.47
C ILE A 177 -12.04 -21.77 -16.74
N LYS A 178 -11.89 -22.39 -17.92
CA LYS A 178 -12.05 -21.66 -19.19
C LYS A 178 -13.44 -21.03 -19.32
N LYS A 179 -14.50 -21.72 -18.89
CA LYS A 179 -15.86 -21.18 -18.87
C LYS A 179 -15.98 -20.03 -17.88
N ARG A 180 -15.45 -20.16 -16.66
CA ARG A 180 -15.47 -19.12 -15.62
C ARG A 180 -14.80 -17.84 -16.10
N ILE A 181 -13.55 -17.94 -16.56
CA ILE A 181 -12.75 -16.80 -17.02
C ILE A 181 -13.35 -16.13 -18.27
N LYS A 182 -13.90 -16.91 -19.22
CA LYS A 182 -14.45 -16.34 -20.46
C LYS A 182 -15.86 -15.78 -20.33
N LYS A 183 -16.74 -16.44 -19.55
CA LYS A 183 -18.18 -16.11 -19.53
C LYS A 183 -18.61 -15.33 -18.30
N ALA A 184 -17.93 -15.48 -17.16
CA ALA A 184 -18.32 -14.84 -15.91
C ALA A 184 -17.10 -14.53 -15.02
N PRO A 185 -16.08 -13.82 -15.54
CA PRO A 185 -14.91 -13.43 -14.74
C PRO A 185 -15.35 -12.48 -13.63
N THR A 186 -14.81 -12.65 -12.43
CA THR A 186 -15.14 -11.81 -11.27
C THR A 186 -13.92 -11.58 -10.43
N ILE A 187 -13.89 -10.42 -9.79
CA ILE A 187 -12.82 -10.05 -8.88
C ILE A 187 -12.88 -10.86 -7.57
N ASN A 188 -14.03 -11.41 -7.21
CA ASN A 188 -14.18 -12.23 -6.01
C ASN A 188 -13.26 -13.46 -6.04
N ASP A 189 -13.07 -14.06 -7.21
CA ASP A 189 -12.14 -15.18 -7.41
C ASP A 189 -10.70 -14.78 -7.06
N TYR A 190 -10.26 -13.58 -7.47
CA TYR A 190 -8.94 -13.03 -7.15
C TYR A 190 -8.76 -12.84 -5.64
N PHE A 191 -9.71 -12.17 -4.98
CA PHE A 191 -9.66 -11.94 -3.54
C PHE A 191 -9.71 -13.25 -2.75
N THR A 192 -10.52 -14.21 -3.18
CA THR A 192 -10.60 -15.53 -2.54
C THR A 192 -9.26 -16.27 -2.63
N ILE A 193 -8.67 -16.33 -3.83
CA ILE A 193 -7.38 -17.00 -4.03
C ILE A 193 -6.29 -16.31 -3.22
N ASN A 194 -6.16 -14.99 -3.32
CA ASN A 194 -5.09 -14.25 -2.64
C ASN A 194 -5.23 -14.27 -1.13
N TYR A 195 -6.46 -14.21 -0.60
CA TYR A 195 -6.71 -14.28 0.84
C TYR A 195 -6.34 -15.65 1.40
N LEU A 196 -6.82 -16.74 0.79
CA LEU A 196 -6.50 -18.11 1.20
C LEU A 196 -5.00 -18.44 1.01
N PHE A 197 -4.40 -17.99 -0.09
CA PHE A 197 -2.99 -18.14 -0.36
C PHE A 197 -2.16 -17.41 0.71
N SER A 198 -2.52 -16.17 1.04
CA SER A 198 -1.87 -15.37 2.08
C SER A 198 -1.90 -16.07 3.43
N LEU A 199 -3.08 -16.55 3.88
CA LEU A 199 -3.22 -17.28 5.13
C LEU A 199 -2.32 -18.52 5.17
N LEU A 200 -2.24 -19.27 4.07
CA LEU A 200 -1.37 -20.45 3.96
C LEU A 200 0.11 -20.07 4.03
N VAL A 201 0.58 -19.19 3.14
CA VAL A 201 2.02 -18.90 3.01
C VAL A 201 2.57 -18.12 4.20
N GLU A 202 1.77 -17.25 4.82
CA GLU A 202 2.17 -16.58 6.05
C GLU A 202 2.31 -17.59 7.18
N SER A 203 1.28 -18.44 7.38
CA SER A 203 1.26 -19.39 8.48
C SER A 203 2.37 -20.43 8.37
N ASP A 204 2.66 -20.89 7.16
CA ASP A 204 3.81 -21.76 6.87
C ASP A 204 5.13 -21.09 7.28
N LYS A 205 5.37 -19.86 6.84
CA LYS A 205 6.61 -19.14 7.16
C LYS A 205 6.75 -18.75 8.62
N LEU A 206 5.67 -18.32 9.28
CA LEU A 206 5.67 -18.05 10.72
C LEU A 206 5.97 -19.32 11.51
N ASP A 207 5.37 -20.45 11.12
CA ASP A 207 5.62 -21.73 11.78
C ASP A 207 7.05 -22.26 11.55
N ALA A 208 7.55 -22.16 10.32
CA ALA A 208 8.90 -22.58 9.94
C ALA A 208 10.00 -21.74 10.59
N SER A 209 9.78 -20.44 10.76
CA SER A 209 10.71 -19.52 11.47
C SER A 209 10.53 -19.51 12.98
N GLU A 210 9.56 -20.28 13.50
CA GLU A 210 9.15 -20.26 14.91
C GLU A 210 8.81 -18.83 15.39
N THR A 211 8.33 -17.99 14.47
CA THR A 211 7.89 -16.62 14.75
C THR A 211 6.49 -16.68 15.37
N ARG A 212 6.31 -16.00 16.50
CA ARG A 212 5.00 -15.91 17.16
C ARG A 212 4.09 -14.99 16.34
N GLN A 213 2.90 -15.49 16.01
CA GLN A 213 1.85 -14.66 15.42
C GLN A 213 1.35 -13.65 16.45
N TYR A 214 1.45 -12.37 16.12
CA TYR A 214 1.08 -11.26 16.96
C TYR A 214 -0.41 -11.32 17.31
N GLN A 215 -0.73 -10.90 18.53
CA GLN A 215 -2.11 -10.75 18.97
C GLN A 215 -2.35 -9.27 19.18
N ARG A 216 -3.25 -8.71 18.37
CA ARG A 216 -3.60 -7.30 18.39
C ARG A 216 -4.11 -6.94 19.78
N LYS A 217 -3.66 -5.80 20.28
CA LYS A 217 -3.94 -5.28 21.61
C LYS A 217 -4.98 -4.17 21.52
N LYS A 218 -5.68 -3.99 22.63
CA LYS A 218 -6.62 -2.90 22.82
C LYS A 218 -5.83 -1.60 22.95
N ILE A 219 -6.14 -0.65 22.07
CA ILE A 219 -5.66 0.73 22.16
C ILE A 219 -6.69 1.57 22.93
N SER A 220 -6.21 2.42 23.85
CA SER A 220 -7.04 3.40 24.56
C SER A 220 -7.50 4.50 23.62
N GLU A 221 -8.78 4.85 23.64
CA GLU A 221 -9.34 5.96 22.86
C GLU A 221 -8.81 7.33 23.31
N GLN A 222 -8.28 7.44 24.52
CA GLN A 222 -7.81 8.71 25.08
C GLN A 222 -6.36 9.04 24.70
N VAL A 223 -5.65 8.16 23.99
CA VAL A 223 -4.20 8.35 23.74
C VAL A 223 -3.90 9.65 22.99
N VAL A 224 -4.73 10.02 22.01
CA VAL A 224 -4.57 11.29 21.27
C VAL A 224 -4.99 12.47 22.14
N GLU A 225 -6.05 12.32 22.95
CA GLU A 225 -6.47 13.34 23.92
C GLU A 225 -5.39 13.65 24.96
N HIS A 226 -4.66 12.63 25.44
CA HIS A 226 -3.54 12.82 26.37
C HIS A 226 -2.37 13.57 25.74
N PHE A 227 -2.19 13.46 24.42
CA PHE A 227 -1.10 14.10 23.70
C PHE A 227 -1.39 15.57 23.36
N ILE A 228 -2.58 15.88 22.83
CA ILE A 228 -2.92 17.22 22.31
C ILE A 228 -4.17 17.86 22.95
N GLY A 229 -4.71 17.25 24.00
CA GLY A 229 -5.92 17.71 24.70
C GLY A 229 -7.23 17.28 24.01
N LYS A 230 -8.35 17.47 24.73
CA LYS A 230 -9.71 17.18 24.22
C LYS A 230 -10.15 18.22 23.18
N ALA A 231 -10.93 17.76 22.20
CA ALA A 231 -11.57 18.63 21.21
C ALA A 231 -13.09 18.43 21.24
N GLU A 232 -13.81 19.41 21.78
CA GLU A 232 -15.28 19.39 21.87
C GLU A 232 -15.85 20.62 21.16
N LEU A 233 -16.78 20.39 20.22
CA LEU A 233 -17.44 21.47 19.47
C LEU A 233 -18.16 22.47 20.38
N SER A 234 -18.71 22.02 21.52
CA SER A 234 -19.39 22.89 22.50
C SER A 234 -18.49 23.94 23.14
N ASN A 235 -17.17 23.71 23.14
CA ASN A 235 -16.19 24.57 23.78
C ASN A 235 -15.42 25.42 22.75
N LEU A 236 -15.81 25.35 21.47
CA LEU A 236 -15.14 26.03 20.36
C LEU A 236 -16.08 27.04 19.70
N PRO A 237 -15.56 28.19 19.24
CA PRO A 237 -16.36 29.14 18.49
C PRO A 237 -16.83 28.53 17.15
N PRO A 238 -17.99 28.96 16.63
CA PRO A 238 -18.44 28.64 15.28
C PRO A 238 -17.37 28.93 14.21
N LEU A 239 -17.31 28.13 13.13
CA LEU A 239 -16.29 28.27 12.08
C LEU A 239 -16.21 29.67 11.45
N ASN A 240 -17.34 30.36 11.35
CA ASN A 240 -17.41 31.73 10.85
C ASN A 240 -16.67 32.72 11.78
N GLU A 241 -16.69 32.48 13.08
CA GLU A 241 -16.04 33.31 14.12
C GLU A 241 -14.55 32.99 14.31
N ILE A 242 -14.08 31.81 13.86
CA ILE A 242 -12.65 31.47 13.88
C ILE A 242 -11.90 32.34 12.87
N ALA A 243 -11.03 33.21 13.36
CA ALA A 243 -10.11 33.96 12.52
C ALA A 243 -9.01 33.03 11.96
N GLY A 244 -8.55 33.26 10.73
CA GLY A 244 -7.51 32.43 10.09
C GLY A 244 -6.15 32.40 10.82
N LYS A 245 -5.95 33.28 11.81
CA LYS A 245 -4.74 33.35 12.65
C LYS A 245 -4.76 32.37 13.83
N GLU A 246 -5.93 31.84 14.19
CA GLU A 246 -6.08 30.89 15.30
C GLU A 246 -5.92 29.44 14.83
N GLN A 247 -4.71 29.10 14.34
CA GLN A 247 -4.47 27.80 13.70
C GLN A 247 -4.77 26.61 14.64
N ASN A 248 -4.49 26.74 15.95
CA ASN A 248 -4.80 25.70 16.92
C ASN A 248 -6.32 25.57 17.16
N THR A 249 -7.06 26.67 17.24
CA THR A 249 -8.53 26.65 17.34
C THR A 249 -9.14 25.97 16.10
N LEU A 250 -8.64 26.29 14.90
CA LEU A 250 -9.11 25.69 13.66
C LEU A 250 -8.78 24.18 13.57
N ARG A 251 -7.59 23.76 14.00
CA ARG A 251 -7.21 22.34 14.13
C ARG A 251 -8.15 21.59 15.08
N ASN A 252 -8.43 22.17 16.24
CA ASN A 252 -9.35 21.58 17.21
C ASN A 252 -10.78 21.53 16.70
N TYR A 253 -11.23 22.55 15.97
CA TYR A 253 -12.54 22.55 15.31
C TYR A 253 -12.67 21.41 14.30
N VAL A 254 -11.70 21.27 13.39
CA VAL A 254 -11.70 20.19 12.38
C VAL A 254 -11.70 18.82 13.06
N ARG A 255 -10.87 18.63 14.08
CA ARG A 255 -10.82 17.38 14.85
C ARG A 255 -12.16 17.08 15.53
N ALA A 256 -12.75 18.05 16.22
CA ALA A 256 -14.04 17.89 16.89
C ALA A 256 -15.17 17.62 15.88
N ALA A 257 -15.17 18.30 14.73
CA ALA A 257 -16.13 18.07 13.65
C ALA A 257 -16.03 16.64 13.11
N VAL A 258 -14.83 16.15 12.82
CA VAL A 258 -14.61 14.79 12.34
C VAL A 258 -15.06 13.75 13.38
N LEU A 259 -14.66 13.93 14.64
CA LEU A 259 -15.03 13.03 15.74
C LEU A 259 -16.53 13.03 16.03
N SER A 260 -17.25 14.13 15.74
CA SER A 260 -18.70 14.19 15.94
C SER A 260 -19.46 13.15 15.10
N ASN A 261 -18.91 12.74 13.95
CA ASN A 261 -19.50 11.70 13.09
C ASN A 261 -19.57 10.32 13.75
N LEU A 262 -18.71 10.04 14.73
CA LEU A 262 -18.71 8.76 15.47
C LEU A 262 -19.97 8.56 16.32
N LYS A 263 -20.75 9.62 16.53
CA LYS A 263 -22.04 9.56 17.23
C LYS A 263 -23.19 9.12 16.32
N ARG A 264 -22.99 9.04 15.01
CA ARG A 264 -24.02 8.60 14.07
C ARG A 264 -24.27 7.10 14.19
N GLU A 265 -25.52 6.69 14.10
CA GLU A 265 -25.90 5.28 14.18
C GLU A 265 -25.37 4.46 12.99
N ASP A 266 -25.29 5.08 11.81
CA ASP A 266 -24.85 4.46 10.55
C ASP A 266 -23.32 4.49 10.34
N ILE A 267 -22.53 4.95 11.32
CA ILE A 267 -21.09 5.16 11.10
C ILE A 267 -20.35 3.85 10.78
N LEU A 268 -20.79 2.73 11.34
CA LEU A 268 -20.21 1.41 11.08
C LEU A 268 -20.62 0.85 9.72
N ASP A 269 -21.78 1.25 9.17
CA ASP A 269 -22.21 0.83 7.82
C ASP A 269 -21.34 1.45 6.72
N ASN A 270 -20.68 2.58 7.04
CA ASN A 270 -19.76 3.24 6.14
C ASN A 270 -18.41 2.50 6.12
N MET A 271 -18.01 2.08 4.92
CA MET A 271 -16.75 1.35 4.68
C MET A 271 -15.65 2.22 4.09
N LEU A 272 -16.05 3.33 3.45
CA LEU A 272 -15.18 4.25 2.74
C LEU A 272 -15.37 5.64 3.34
N PHE A 273 -14.27 6.28 3.72
CA PHE A 273 -14.22 7.61 4.30
C PHE A 273 -13.27 8.50 3.52
N THR A 274 -13.59 9.78 3.44
CA THR A 274 -12.69 10.83 2.93
C THR A 274 -12.53 11.92 3.97
N LEU A 275 -11.32 12.45 4.11
CA LEU A 275 -11.01 13.63 4.91
C LEU A 275 -10.31 14.65 4.02
N THR A 276 -11.10 15.54 3.44
CA THR A 276 -10.63 16.59 2.53
C THR A 276 -10.42 17.88 3.33
N ALA A 277 -9.16 18.23 3.60
CA ALA A 277 -8.84 19.45 4.37
C ALA A 277 -7.47 20.04 4.01
N PRO A 278 -7.24 21.37 4.15
CA PRO A 278 -5.98 22.02 3.79
C PRO A 278 -4.73 21.40 4.42
N THR A 279 -3.56 21.63 3.82
CA THR A 279 -2.28 21.24 4.44
C THR A 279 -2.03 22.06 5.72
N GLY A 280 -1.51 21.41 6.77
CA GLY A 280 -1.22 22.07 8.06
C GLY A 280 -2.38 22.13 9.07
N ILE A 281 -3.56 21.57 8.73
CA ILE A 281 -4.74 21.53 9.60
C ILE A 281 -4.79 20.34 10.57
N GLY A 282 -3.72 19.54 10.64
CA GLY A 282 -3.63 18.42 11.58
C GLY A 282 -4.31 17.12 11.13
N LYS A 283 -4.50 16.90 9.81
CA LYS A 283 -5.14 15.70 9.24
C LYS A 283 -4.64 14.39 9.84
N THR A 284 -3.32 14.23 9.96
CA THR A 284 -2.67 13.02 10.49
C THR A 284 -3.16 12.66 11.89
N LEU A 285 -3.19 13.63 12.81
CA LEU A 285 -3.66 13.39 14.19
C LEU A 285 -5.18 13.22 14.22
N THR A 286 -5.93 14.02 13.46
CA THR A 286 -7.40 13.90 13.37
C THR A 286 -7.84 12.53 12.86
N ALA A 287 -7.19 11.99 11.83
CA ALA A 287 -7.52 10.67 11.31
C ALA A 287 -7.06 9.53 12.22
N LEU A 288 -5.92 9.68 12.91
CA LEU A 288 -5.52 8.72 13.94
C LEU A 288 -6.56 8.68 15.07
N ASP A 289 -7.00 9.83 15.57
CA ASP A 289 -8.02 9.96 16.61
C ASP A 289 -9.33 9.28 16.17
N PHE A 290 -9.82 9.65 14.99
CA PHE A 290 -11.01 9.03 14.40
C PHE A 290 -10.85 7.50 14.24
N ALA A 291 -9.70 7.01 13.75
CA ALA A 291 -9.45 5.60 13.55
C ALA A 291 -9.41 4.80 14.86
N ILE A 292 -8.85 5.36 15.94
CA ILE A 292 -8.81 4.70 17.25
C ILE A 292 -10.22 4.61 17.84
N HIS A 293 -11.01 5.68 17.75
CA HIS A 293 -12.40 5.65 18.20
C HIS A 293 -13.25 4.70 17.34
N LEU A 294 -13.06 4.68 16.02
CA LEU A 294 -13.71 3.71 15.13
C LEU A 294 -13.32 2.27 15.48
N LYS A 295 -12.04 2.01 15.76
CA LYS A 295 -11.53 0.71 16.22
C LYS A 295 -12.21 0.26 17.52
N LYS A 296 -12.46 1.18 18.46
CA LYS A 296 -13.25 0.89 19.67
C LYS A 296 -14.67 0.45 19.33
N LEU A 297 -15.36 1.17 18.43
CA LEU A 297 -16.72 0.82 18.01
C LEU A 297 -16.77 -0.55 17.30
N ILE A 298 -15.81 -0.82 16.40
CA ILE A 298 -15.67 -2.12 15.73
C ILE A 298 -15.46 -3.24 16.76
N ARG A 299 -14.61 -3.03 17.77
CA ARG A 299 -14.42 -4.02 18.85
C ARG A 299 -15.72 -4.29 19.61
N GLU A 300 -16.45 -3.24 19.97
CA GLU A 300 -17.66 -3.34 20.80
C GLU A 300 -18.87 -3.90 20.05
N LYS A 301 -18.97 -3.65 18.74
CA LYS A 301 -20.15 -4.00 17.93
C LYS A 301 -19.92 -5.17 16.97
N GLU A 302 -18.70 -5.34 16.47
CA GLU A 302 -18.34 -6.39 15.51
C GLU A 302 -17.40 -7.46 16.12
N ASN A 303 -17.09 -7.36 17.43
CA ASN A 303 -16.22 -8.28 18.16
C ASN A 303 -14.84 -8.49 17.51
N GLN A 304 -14.27 -7.42 16.95
CA GLN A 304 -13.05 -7.50 16.16
C GLN A 304 -12.03 -6.42 16.58
N GLU A 305 -10.79 -6.83 16.85
CA GLU A 305 -9.70 -5.89 17.10
C GLU A 305 -9.01 -5.54 15.76
N ALA A 306 -9.44 -4.45 15.13
CA ALA A 306 -8.95 -4.01 13.82
C ALA A 306 -7.49 -3.54 13.86
N GLN A 307 -6.65 -3.96 12.91
CA GLN A 307 -5.31 -3.38 12.74
C GLN A 307 -5.41 -2.02 12.06
N ILE A 308 -4.53 -1.07 12.42
CA ILE A 308 -4.43 0.19 11.69
C ILE A 308 -3.27 0.09 10.69
N ILE A 309 -3.54 0.33 9.41
CA ILE A 309 -2.53 0.32 8.34
C ILE A 309 -2.47 1.73 7.75
N TYR A 310 -1.39 2.45 8.00
CA TYR A 310 -1.16 3.81 7.53
C TYR A 310 -0.21 3.82 6.32
N GLY A 311 -0.76 4.05 5.12
CA GLY A 311 -0.04 4.12 3.85
C GLY A 311 0.29 5.54 3.42
N LEU A 312 1.53 5.77 2.98
CA LEU A 312 2.05 7.09 2.58
C LEU A 312 2.89 6.97 1.29
N PRO A 313 2.94 8.01 0.42
CA PRO A 313 3.62 7.91 -0.88
C PRO A 313 5.15 8.07 -0.82
N PHE A 314 5.68 8.85 0.12
CA PHE A 314 7.10 9.22 0.16
C PHE A 314 7.77 8.87 1.49
N ILE A 315 9.02 8.40 1.42
CA ILE A 315 9.83 7.98 2.58
C ILE A 315 9.90 9.08 3.64
N ASN A 316 10.15 10.33 3.25
CA ASN A 316 10.24 11.44 4.21
C ASN A 316 8.93 11.66 5.00
N ILE A 317 7.75 11.50 4.36
CA ILE A 317 6.48 11.58 5.08
C ILE A 317 6.31 10.35 5.97
N ILE A 318 6.76 9.17 5.52
CA ILE A 318 6.70 7.95 6.32
C ILE A 318 7.47 8.10 7.62
N GLU A 319 8.70 8.61 7.56
CA GLU A 319 9.52 8.89 8.75
C GLU A 319 8.84 9.88 9.69
N GLN A 320 8.25 10.97 9.16
CA GLN A 320 7.51 11.93 9.99
C GLN A 320 6.24 11.35 10.60
N GLY A 321 5.49 10.56 9.83
CA GLY A 321 4.30 9.86 10.32
C GLY A 321 4.67 8.88 11.45
N LEU A 322 5.79 8.17 11.29
CA LEU A 322 6.33 7.29 12.32
C LEU A 322 6.73 8.07 13.59
N ASP A 323 7.40 9.20 13.45
CA ASP A 323 7.77 10.05 14.60
C ASP A 323 6.52 10.55 15.34
N VAL A 324 5.52 11.05 14.62
CA VAL A 324 4.26 11.52 15.20
C VAL A 324 3.55 10.41 15.96
N TYR A 325 3.40 9.23 15.35
CA TYR A 325 2.76 8.09 16.00
C TYR A 325 3.58 7.62 17.22
N SER A 326 4.90 7.57 17.12
CA SER A 326 5.78 7.17 18.23
C SER A 326 5.70 8.13 19.41
N GLN A 327 5.49 9.43 19.16
CA GLN A 327 5.27 10.42 20.21
C GLN A 327 3.90 10.30 20.87
N VAL A 328 2.85 10.11 20.07
CA VAL A 328 1.47 9.89 20.58
C VAL A 328 1.43 8.66 21.49
N PHE A 329 2.08 7.57 21.09
CA PHE A 329 2.08 6.29 21.81
C PHE A 329 3.32 6.06 22.68
N LYS A 330 4.01 7.13 23.11
CA LYS A 330 5.31 7.00 23.78
C LYS A 330 5.24 6.11 25.02
N ASN A 331 4.21 6.26 25.85
CA ASN A 331 4.07 5.51 27.09
C ASN A 331 3.69 4.05 26.82
N GLU A 332 2.75 3.83 25.91
CA GLU A 332 2.27 2.51 25.50
C GLU A 332 3.39 1.68 24.85
N LEU A 333 4.25 2.31 24.05
CA LEU A 333 5.42 1.67 23.47
C LEU A 333 6.45 1.29 24.54
N GLN A 334 6.73 2.17 25.50
CA GLN A 334 7.67 1.89 26.60
C GLN A 334 7.20 0.75 27.50
N ASN A 335 5.88 0.65 27.71
CA ASN A 335 5.25 -0.38 28.52
C ASN A 335 4.99 -1.69 27.74
N ASN A 336 5.38 -1.77 26.46
CA ASN A 336 5.04 -2.87 25.56
C ASN A 336 3.52 -3.16 25.51
N GLU A 337 2.68 -2.14 25.61
CA GLU A 337 1.22 -2.24 25.53
C GLU A 337 0.71 -2.21 24.09
N ILE A 338 1.51 -1.71 23.15
CA ILE A 338 1.23 -1.79 21.71
C ILE A 338 2.50 -2.09 20.92
N ASN A 339 2.36 -2.41 19.63
CA ASN A 339 3.46 -2.49 18.68
C ASN A 339 3.18 -1.66 17.43
N ILE A 340 4.11 -0.78 17.06
CA ILE A 340 4.09 -0.02 15.80
C ILE A 340 5.22 -0.55 14.92
N LEU A 341 4.87 -0.93 13.70
CA LEU A 341 5.81 -1.48 12.73
C LEU A 341 5.87 -0.57 11.52
N ALA A 342 7.09 -0.23 11.09
CA ALA A 342 7.29 0.55 9.88
C ALA A 342 7.89 -0.31 8.77
N HIS A 343 7.29 -0.33 7.58
CA HIS A 343 7.72 -1.13 6.44
C HIS A 343 7.75 -0.26 5.18
N TYR A 344 8.89 0.41 4.95
CA TYR A 344 9.09 1.31 3.80
C TYR A 344 10.52 1.30 3.24
N GLN A 345 11.50 0.75 3.97
CA GLN A 345 12.88 0.49 3.53
C GLN A 345 13.32 -0.90 4.02
N LEU A 346 13.95 -1.70 3.15
CA LEU A 346 14.47 -3.04 3.49
C LEU A 346 15.75 -3.00 4.35
N ALA A 347 16.50 -1.90 4.33
CA ALA A 347 17.86 -1.83 4.89
C ALA A 347 17.96 -1.06 6.21
N ASP A 348 17.09 -0.07 6.47
CA ASP A 348 17.33 0.94 7.52
C ASP A 348 16.71 0.59 8.89
N ILE A 349 15.81 -0.40 8.98
CA ILE A 349 15.14 -0.75 10.25
C ILE A 349 16.10 -1.35 11.29
N PHE A 350 17.26 -1.88 10.88
CA PHE A 350 18.17 -2.62 11.77
C PHE A 350 19.64 -2.18 11.72
N GLY A 351 19.92 -1.01 11.18
CA GLY A 351 21.28 -0.46 11.09
C GLY A 351 21.84 -0.02 12.45
N LYS A 352 21.83 -0.88 13.49
CA LYS A 352 22.53 -0.71 14.78
C LYS A 352 22.42 -1.91 15.74
N GLU A 353 22.50 -3.16 15.29
CA GLU A 353 22.86 -4.26 16.21
C GLU A 353 24.00 -5.10 15.61
N SER A 354 24.98 -5.36 16.47
CA SER A 354 26.35 -5.77 16.20
C SER A 354 26.50 -7.09 15.45
N LYS A 355 27.48 -7.12 14.54
CA LYS A 355 28.06 -8.34 13.95
C LYS A 355 28.74 -9.18 15.05
N GLN A 356 28.00 -10.06 15.72
CA GLN A 356 28.57 -11.28 16.30
C GLN A 356 27.79 -12.49 15.76
N LYS A 357 28.52 -13.53 15.35
CA LYS A 357 27.94 -14.72 14.71
C LYS A 357 27.59 -15.74 15.79
N ASN A 358 26.46 -15.58 16.46
CA ASN A 358 25.83 -16.64 17.26
C ASN A 358 24.51 -17.10 16.62
N ASN A 359 24.17 -18.39 16.76
CA ASN A 359 22.96 -18.97 16.16
C ASN A 359 21.66 -18.33 16.70
N ASP A 360 21.65 -17.89 17.96
CA ASP A 360 20.49 -17.23 18.58
C ASP A 360 20.25 -15.82 18.04
N GLU A 361 21.30 -15.07 17.70
CA GLU A 361 21.19 -13.74 17.09
C GLU A 361 20.63 -13.82 15.66
N ASN A 362 21.07 -14.80 14.87
CA ASN A 362 20.53 -15.05 13.52
C ASN A 362 19.04 -15.44 13.57
N ARG A 363 18.64 -16.25 14.57
CA ARG A 363 17.25 -16.64 14.75
C ARG A 363 16.38 -15.43 15.11
N ASN A 364 16.82 -14.59 16.05
CA ASN A 364 16.12 -13.36 16.42
C ASN A 364 15.99 -12.39 15.24
N TYR A 365 17.05 -12.24 14.43
CA TYR A 365 17.01 -11.44 13.20
C TYR A 365 15.97 -11.96 12.20
N ASN A 366 15.96 -13.27 11.94
CA ASN A 366 15.00 -13.89 11.02
C ASN A 366 13.54 -13.71 11.49
N GLN A 367 13.29 -13.82 12.80
CA GLN A 367 11.95 -13.63 13.38
C GLN A 367 11.50 -12.17 13.29
N ARG A 368 12.39 -11.21 13.55
CA ARG A 368 12.10 -9.77 13.37
C ARG A 368 11.81 -9.43 11.91
N MET A 369 12.63 -9.93 10.99
CA MET A 369 12.43 -9.76 9.55
C MET A 369 11.10 -10.37 9.10
N MET A 370 10.78 -11.58 9.59
CA MET A 370 9.51 -12.23 9.30
C MET A 370 8.34 -11.37 9.79
N SER A 371 8.41 -10.85 11.01
CA SER A 371 7.38 -9.98 11.60
C SER A 371 7.10 -8.73 10.74
N ILE A 372 8.14 -8.14 10.14
CA ILE A 372 8.00 -7.01 9.20
C ILE A 372 7.38 -7.43 7.87
N GLN A 373 7.82 -8.55 7.32
CA GLN A 373 7.29 -9.07 6.05
C GLN A 373 5.81 -9.50 6.15
N THR A 374 5.38 -9.85 7.36
CA THR A 374 4.04 -10.37 7.68
C THR A 374 3.21 -9.41 8.53
N TRP A 375 3.62 -8.13 8.67
CA TRP A 375 2.85 -7.08 9.34
C TRP A 375 2.32 -7.44 10.75
N GLN A 376 3.17 -8.05 11.57
CA GLN A 376 2.82 -8.57 12.90
C GLN A 376 2.83 -7.47 13.99
N SER A 377 1.86 -6.54 13.93
CA SER A 377 1.76 -5.39 14.85
C SER A 377 0.31 -4.87 15.02
N ASP A 378 0.11 -3.89 15.93
CA ASP A 378 -1.18 -3.19 16.08
C ASP A 378 -1.37 -2.13 15.00
N ILE A 379 -0.28 -1.41 14.71
CA ILE A 379 -0.21 -0.35 13.71
C ILE A 379 0.92 -0.68 12.74
N VAL A 380 0.64 -0.57 11.44
CA VAL A 380 1.61 -0.71 10.37
C VAL A 380 1.71 0.61 9.63
N ILE A 381 2.89 1.23 9.60
CA ILE A 381 3.17 2.40 8.77
C ILE A 381 3.95 1.95 7.55
N THR A 382 3.46 2.21 6.35
CA THR A 382 4.01 1.62 5.13
C THR A 382 3.93 2.56 3.93
N SER A 383 4.61 2.20 2.85
CA SER A 383 4.56 2.96 1.61
C SER A 383 3.40 2.55 0.72
N PHE A 384 2.98 3.43 -0.19
CA PHE A 384 2.04 3.10 -1.27
C PHE A 384 2.52 1.92 -2.12
N VAL A 385 3.83 1.77 -2.32
CA VAL A 385 4.42 0.60 -3.00
C VAL A 385 4.08 -0.67 -2.23
N GLN A 386 4.39 -0.72 -0.93
CA GLN A 386 4.11 -1.91 -0.13
C GLN A 386 2.60 -2.20 -0.04
N PHE A 387 1.77 -1.17 0.08
CA PHE A 387 0.33 -1.32 0.19
C PHE A 387 -0.34 -1.76 -1.12
N PHE A 388 -0.21 -0.99 -2.20
CA PHE A 388 -0.89 -1.28 -3.47
C PHE A 388 -0.30 -2.49 -4.20
N GLU A 389 1.01 -2.74 -4.13
CA GLU A 389 1.61 -3.96 -4.69
C GLU A 389 1.40 -5.20 -3.79
N THR A 390 0.77 -5.05 -2.62
CA THR A 390 0.18 -6.20 -1.90
C THR A 390 -1.19 -6.52 -2.47
N LEU A 391 -2.02 -5.48 -2.67
CA LEU A 391 -3.37 -5.61 -3.21
C LEU A 391 -3.42 -6.15 -4.63
N ILE A 392 -2.43 -5.79 -5.44
CA ILE A 392 -2.34 -6.18 -6.85
C ILE A 392 -0.99 -6.88 -7.03
N SER A 393 -0.94 -8.16 -6.69
CA SER A 393 0.28 -8.96 -6.75
C SER A 393 0.05 -10.41 -7.12
N ASN A 394 1.10 -11.01 -7.70
CA ASN A 394 1.28 -12.45 -7.77
C ASN A 394 2.47 -12.93 -6.90
N LYS A 395 3.25 -12.00 -6.33
CA LYS A 395 4.52 -12.30 -5.70
C LYS A 395 4.28 -12.88 -4.31
N ASN A 396 4.84 -14.06 -4.05
CA ASN A 396 4.72 -14.77 -2.77
C ASN A 396 5.10 -13.88 -1.58
N LYS A 397 6.22 -13.15 -1.70
CA LYS A 397 6.71 -12.24 -0.65
C LYS A 397 5.77 -11.06 -0.36
N MET A 398 5.04 -10.58 -1.37
CA MET A 398 4.08 -9.48 -1.20
C MET A 398 2.78 -10.00 -0.59
N LEU A 399 2.31 -11.17 -1.05
CA LEU A 399 1.05 -11.76 -0.59
C LEU A 399 1.09 -12.28 0.86
N LEU A 400 2.26 -12.34 1.52
CA LEU A 400 2.35 -12.70 2.95
C LEU A 400 1.48 -11.83 3.86
N LYS A 401 1.27 -10.58 3.48
CA LYS A 401 0.56 -9.57 4.29
C LYS A 401 -0.86 -9.30 3.80
N PHE A 402 -1.32 -9.93 2.71
CA PHE A 402 -2.64 -9.67 2.12
C PHE A 402 -3.79 -9.97 3.10
N ASN A 403 -3.67 -11.02 3.92
CA ASN A 403 -4.71 -11.38 4.88
C ASN A 403 -4.93 -10.33 5.98
N HIS A 404 -3.91 -9.52 6.29
CA HIS A 404 -3.99 -8.48 7.32
C HIS A 404 -4.93 -7.34 6.95
N LEU A 405 -5.22 -7.18 5.66
CA LEU A 405 -6.18 -6.19 5.17
C LEU A 405 -7.59 -6.51 5.66
N ALA A 406 -7.91 -7.78 5.95
CA ALA A 406 -9.24 -8.17 6.37
C ALA A 406 -9.62 -7.59 7.74
N GLY A 407 -10.69 -6.79 7.74
CA GLY A 407 -11.18 -6.05 8.89
C GLY A 407 -10.25 -4.93 9.39
N SER A 408 -9.22 -4.57 8.63
CA SER A 408 -8.30 -3.48 9.01
C SER A 408 -8.96 -2.10 8.86
N ILE A 409 -8.43 -1.11 9.57
CA ILE A 409 -8.64 0.30 9.29
C ILE A 409 -7.42 0.78 8.49
N ILE A 410 -7.64 1.14 7.24
CA ILE A 410 -6.62 1.56 6.29
C ILE A 410 -6.69 3.08 6.17
N ILE A 411 -5.62 3.78 6.51
CA ILE A 411 -5.49 5.22 6.33
C ILE A 411 -4.52 5.45 5.18
N LEU A 412 -4.93 6.16 4.13
CA LEU A 412 -4.07 6.53 3.01
C LEU A 412 -3.96 8.06 2.96
N ASP A 413 -2.78 8.59 3.24
CA ASP A 413 -2.50 10.03 3.16
C ASP A 413 -1.94 10.43 1.82
N GLU A 414 -2.18 11.67 1.42
CA GLU A 414 -1.66 12.24 0.19
C GLU A 414 -2.02 11.37 -1.05
N ILE A 415 -3.23 10.79 -1.07
CA ILE A 415 -3.69 9.88 -2.15
C ILE A 415 -3.63 10.51 -3.55
N GLN A 416 -3.67 11.85 -3.61
CA GLN A 416 -3.58 12.62 -4.84
C GLN A 416 -2.20 12.58 -5.52
N THR A 417 -1.17 12.00 -4.89
CA THR A 417 0.14 11.80 -5.54
C THR A 417 0.13 10.65 -6.57
N ILE A 418 -0.95 9.87 -6.63
CA ILE A 418 -1.08 8.75 -7.55
C ILE A 418 -1.31 9.27 -8.98
N ARG A 419 -0.65 8.64 -9.96
CA ARG A 419 -0.85 8.96 -11.39
C ARG A 419 -2.32 8.83 -11.79
N LEU A 420 -2.80 9.83 -12.53
CA LEU A 420 -4.20 9.92 -12.94
C LEU A 420 -4.69 8.65 -13.65
N GLU A 421 -3.88 8.09 -14.54
CA GLU A 421 -4.18 6.87 -15.31
C GLU A 421 -4.49 5.64 -14.45
N GLN A 422 -4.03 5.60 -13.19
CA GLN A 422 -4.18 4.49 -12.25
C GLN A 422 -5.37 4.64 -11.29
N LEU A 423 -5.93 5.85 -11.14
CA LEU A 423 -7.03 6.11 -10.21
C LEU A 423 -8.25 5.19 -10.41
N PRO A 424 -8.72 4.88 -11.64
CA PRO A 424 -9.86 3.98 -11.80
C PRO A 424 -9.62 2.60 -11.18
N LEU A 425 -8.47 1.99 -11.48
CA LEU A 425 -8.11 0.67 -10.97
C LEU A 425 -8.01 0.68 -9.45
N LEU A 426 -7.29 1.66 -8.88
CA LEU A 426 -7.06 1.71 -7.44
C LEU A 426 -8.33 2.03 -6.66
N GLY A 427 -9.18 2.94 -7.15
CA GLY A 427 -10.48 3.20 -6.54
C GLY A 427 -11.38 1.97 -6.54
N ALA A 428 -11.39 1.21 -7.64
CA ALA A 428 -12.13 -0.05 -7.71
C ALA A 428 -11.58 -1.09 -6.73
N ILE A 429 -10.25 -1.24 -6.65
CA ILE A 429 -9.62 -2.19 -5.73
C ILE A 429 -9.86 -1.81 -4.27
N LEU A 430 -9.75 -0.53 -3.90
CA LEU A 430 -10.06 -0.05 -2.55
C LEU A 430 -11.52 -0.30 -2.19
N PHE A 431 -12.45 -0.10 -3.13
CA PHE A 431 -13.84 -0.49 -2.96
C PHE A 431 -14.00 -1.99 -2.67
N TYR A 432 -13.37 -2.85 -3.47
CA TYR A 432 -13.48 -4.31 -3.27
C TYR A 432 -12.75 -4.82 -2.03
N VAL A 433 -11.65 -4.21 -1.60
CA VAL A 433 -11.03 -4.51 -0.29
C VAL A 433 -12.01 -4.21 0.84
N SER A 434 -12.68 -3.07 0.75
CA SER A 434 -13.66 -2.66 1.76
C SER A 434 -14.88 -3.60 1.75
N LYS A 435 -15.40 -3.92 0.56
CA LYS A 435 -16.57 -4.78 0.37
C LYS A 435 -16.30 -6.26 0.71
N LEU A 436 -15.20 -6.83 0.22
CA LEU A 436 -14.94 -8.27 0.29
C LEU A 436 -14.13 -8.66 1.52
N LEU A 437 -13.25 -7.78 2.01
CA LEU A 437 -12.42 -8.03 3.19
C LEU A 437 -12.88 -7.24 4.42
N HIS A 438 -13.99 -6.50 4.33
CA HIS A 438 -14.58 -5.74 5.45
C HIS A 438 -13.64 -4.67 6.04
N ALA A 439 -12.70 -4.16 5.24
CA ALA A 439 -11.78 -3.11 5.67
C ALA A 439 -12.48 -1.73 5.69
N ARG A 440 -12.10 -0.87 6.63
CA ARG A 440 -12.50 0.55 6.66
C ARG A 440 -11.40 1.39 6.05
N VAL A 441 -11.66 2.05 4.92
CA VAL A 441 -10.65 2.86 4.21
C VAL A 441 -10.90 4.34 4.46
N ILE A 442 -9.88 5.06 4.92
CA ILE A 442 -9.88 6.50 5.16
C ILE A 442 -8.87 7.14 4.21
N LEU A 443 -9.35 7.91 3.25
CA LEU A 443 -8.49 8.70 2.35
C LEU A 443 -8.34 10.12 2.88
N MET A 444 -7.10 10.53 3.12
CA MET A 444 -6.79 11.92 3.50
C MET A 444 -6.13 12.64 2.34
N THR A 445 -6.52 13.90 2.14
CA THR A 445 -6.02 14.70 1.03
C THR A 445 -6.27 16.19 1.27
N ALA A 446 -5.45 17.01 0.63
CA ALA A 446 -5.66 18.45 0.53
C ALA A 446 -6.75 18.84 -0.49
N THR A 447 -7.20 17.91 -1.30
CA THR A 447 -8.08 18.16 -2.45
C THR A 447 -9.11 17.05 -2.57
N LYS A 448 -10.32 17.30 -3.09
CA LYS A 448 -11.37 16.27 -3.11
C LYS A 448 -10.89 15.03 -3.89
N PRO A 449 -10.80 13.84 -3.27
CA PRO A 449 -10.28 12.67 -3.95
C PRO A 449 -11.33 12.14 -4.93
N LYS A 450 -11.19 12.45 -6.24
CA LYS A 450 -12.09 11.92 -7.27
C LYS A 450 -11.83 10.44 -7.63
N ILE A 451 -11.01 9.75 -6.85
CA ILE A 451 -10.64 8.35 -7.10
C ILE A 451 -11.85 7.41 -7.18
N PHE A 452 -12.83 7.56 -6.27
CA PHE A 452 -14.04 6.73 -6.30
C PHE A 452 -15.03 7.15 -7.38
N GLU A 453 -15.15 8.46 -7.67
CA GLU A 453 -15.97 8.97 -8.76
C GLU A 453 -15.48 8.43 -10.12
N ILE A 454 -14.17 8.52 -10.35
CA ILE A 454 -13.52 7.99 -11.57
C ILE A 454 -13.64 6.46 -11.63
N ALA A 455 -13.44 5.75 -10.51
CA ALA A 455 -13.63 4.30 -10.48
C ALA A 455 -15.08 3.88 -10.76
N ASN A 456 -16.07 4.63 -10.24
CA ASN A 456 -17.48 4.41 -10.53
C ASN A 456 -17.77 4.49 -12.02
N GLU A 457 -17.33 5.55 -12.67
CA GLU A 457 -17.60 5.79 -14.09
C GLU A 457 -16.87 4.79 -15.01
N GLN A 458 -15.61 4.47 -14.69
CA GLN A 458 -14.73 3.73 -15.62
C GLN A 458 -14.76 2.22 -15.40
N ILE A 459 -15.03 1.75 -14.18
CA ILE A 459 -14.93 0.33 -13.80
C ILE A 459 -16.20 -0.15 -13.09
N LEU A 460 -16.50 0.38 -11.90
CA LEU A 460 -17.48 -0.23 -10.98
C LEU A 460 -18.91 -0.25 -11.55
N LYS A 461 -19.32 0.77 -12.31
CA LYS A 461 -20.64 0.78 -12.97
C LYS A 461 -20.86 -0.43 -13.89
N ASN A 462 -19.83 -0.86 -14.62
CA ASN A 462 -19.91 -2.03 -15.49
C ASN A 462 -19.93 -3.35 -14.70
N GLU A 463 -19.51 -3.32 -13.44
CA GLU A 463 -19.58 -4.43 -12.50
C GLU A 463 -20.90 -4.43 -11.69
N GLY A 464 -21.78 -3.45 -11.90
CA GLY A 464 -23.01 -3.29 -11.12
C GLY A 464 -22.78 -2.76 -9.71
N GLU A 465 -21.65 -2.09 -9.48
CA GLU A 465 -21.21 -1.59 -8.18
C GLU A 465 -21.12 -0.05 -8.17
N VAL A 466 -21.21 0.54 -6.98
CA VAL A 466 -21.01 1.99 -6.77
C VAL A 466 -20.31 2.22 -5.43
N ALA A 467 -19.12 2.80 -5.46
CA ALA A 467 -18.41 3.30 -4.29
C ALA A 467 -19.00 4.65 -3.85
N LYS A 468 -19.41 4.75 -2.58
CA LYS A 468 -19.93 5.97 -1.97
C LYS A 468 -19.10 6.30 -0.72
N PRO A 469 -18.06 7.14 -0.83
CA PRO A 469 -17.31 7.56 0.34
C PRO A 469 -18.12 8.52 1.22
N PHE A 470 -17.98 8.38 2.53
CA PHE A 470 -18.50 9.31 3.52
C PHE A 470 -17.45 10.41 3.80
N GLU A 471 -17.79 11.67 3.54
CA GLU A 471 -16.89 12.79 3.83
C GLU A 471 -16.96 13.14 5.32
N LEU A 472 -15.84 12.96 6.02
CA LEU A 472 -15.73 13.19 7.46
C LEU A 472 -15.76 14.68 7.83
N LEU A 473 -15.35 15.56 6.93
CA LEU A 473 -15.39 17.00 7.15
C LEU A 473 -16.38 17.67 6.19
N GLU A 474 -17.64 17.74 6.61
CA GLU A 474 -18.65 18.51 5.89
C GLU A 474 -18.28 20.01 5.85
N LYS A 475 -18.68 20.71 4.78
CA LYS A 475 -18.40 22.15 4.56
C LYS A 475 -16.91 22.53 4.59
N ASN A 476 -16.05 21.62 4.12
CA ASN A 476 -14.61 21.86 3.97
C ASN A 476 -14.26 23.18 3.27
N GLU A 477 -15.07 23.66 2.30
CA GLU A 477 -14.92 24.96 1.64
C GLU A 477 -14.75 26.13 2.63
N GLY A 478 -15.50 26.12 3.74
CA GLY A 478 -15.39 27.14 4.77
C GLY A 478 -14.04 27.13 5.49
N VAL A 479 -13.38 25.97 5.57
CA VAL A 479 -12.03 25.81 6.12
C VAL A 479 -10.98 26.27 5.11
N PHE A 480 -11.15 25.96 3.82
CA PHE A 480 -10.24 26.42 2.75
C PHE A 480 -10.24 27.95 2.63
N LYS A 481 -11.40 28.61 2.68
CA LYS A 481 -11.53 30.08 2.59
C LYS A 481 -10.85 30.85 3.73
N LYS A 482 -10.42 30.19 4.79
CA LYS A 482 -9.66 30.83 5.89
C LYS A 482 -8.17 30.99 5.57
N PHE A 483 -7.68 30.36 4.50
CA PHE A 483 -6.30 30.46 4.06
C PHE A 483 -6.21 31.31 2.78
N ASN A 484 -5.49 32.43 2.86
CA ASN A 484 -5.13 33.26 1.69
C ASN A 484 -3.64 33.65 1.73
N ARG A 485 -2.78 32.65 1.92
CA ARG A 485 -1.34 32.81 2.15
C ARG A 485 -0.58 33.03 0.87
N THR A 486 -1.01 32.37 -0.22
CA THR A 486 -0.26 32.28 -1.47
C THR A 486 -1.15 32.51 -2.69
N LYS A 487 -0.50 32.76 -3.83
CA LYS A 487 -1.15 32.78 -5.15
C LYS A 487 -0.33 32.03 -6.19
N LEU A 488 -1.00 31.37 -7.13
CA LEU A 488 -0.37 30.76 -8.30
C LEU A 488 -0.32 31.78 -9.44
N VAL A 489 0.83 31.87 -10.11
CA VAL A 489 1.04 32.78 -11.23
C VAL A 489 1.55 31.97 -12.44
N PRO A 490 0.66 31.55 -13.36
CA PRO A 490 1.05 30.80 -14.55
C PRO A 490 1.87 31.63 -15.54
N LEU A 491 3.13 31.23 -15.78
CA LEU A 491 4.06 31.83 -16.74
C LEU A 491 4.37 30.85 -17.89
N LEU A 492 3.32 30.34 -18.53
CA LEU A 492 3.40 29.21 -19.47
C LEU A 492 3.59 29.62 -20.94
N ASN A 493 3.57 30.92 -21.23
CA ASN A 493 3.70 31.47 -22.58
C ASN A 493 5.16 31.74 -22.99
N GLN A 494 6.12 31.45 -22.11
CA GLN A 494 7.55 31.68 -22.35
C GLN A 494 8.30 30.35 -22.23
N PRO A 495 8.88 29.82 -23.32
CA PRO A 495 9.64 28.57 -23.25
C PRO A 495 10.94 28.79 -22.47
N ILE A 496 11.25 27.89 -21.54
CA ILE A 496 12.50 27.91 -20.78
C ILE A 496 13.31 26.67 -21.16
N ILE A 497 14.34 26.88 -21.98
CA ILE A 497 15.16 25.77 -22.52
C ILE A 497 16.44 25.64 -21.69
N THR A 498 17.10 26.76 -21.40
CA THR A 498 18.42 26.80 -20.77
C THR A 498 18.38 27.34 -19.35
N GLY A 499 19.49 27.17 -18.61
CA GLY A 499 19.66 27.82 -17.31
C GLY A 499 19.74 29.35 -17.41
N ASP A 500 20.22 29.91 -18.52
CA ASP A 500 20.25 31.36 -18.75
C ASP A 500 18.84 31.95 -18.94
N ASP A 501 17.97 31.23 -19.65
CA ASP A 501 16.55 31.61 -19.80
C ASP A 501 15.88 31.69 -18.42
N PHE A 502 16.09 30.65 -17.60
CA PHE A 502 15.56 30.61 -16.24
C PHE A 502 16.14 31.72 -15.36
N TYR A 503 17.46 31.95 -15.41
CA TYR A 503 18.10 32.99 -14.62
C TYR A 503 17.56 34.39 -14.94
N THR A 504 17.28 34.66 -16.20
CA THR A 504 16.68 35.93 -16.63
C THR A 504 15.32 36.13 -15.98
N LEU A 505 14.46 35.11 -16.00
CA LEU A 505 13.16 35.14 -15.33
C LEU A 505 13.27 35.21 -13.80
N PHE A 506 14.20 34.44 -13.22
CA PHE A 506 14.47 34.43 -11.78
C PHE A 506 14.85 35.83 -11.28
N LYS A 507 15.72 36.53 -12.02
CA LYS A 507 16.14 37.90 -11.69
C LYS A 507 15.02 38.93 -11.85
N ASP A 508 14.13 38.75 -12.84
CA ASP A 508 12.97 39.62 -13.04
C ASP A 508 11.96 39.54 -11.89
N LYS A 509 11.69 38.33 -11.37
CA LYS A 509 10.65 38.12 -10.36
C LYS A 509 11.13 38.17 -8.92
N ARG A 510 12.38 37.79 -8.62
CA ARG A 510 12.89 37.71 -7.25
C ARG A 510 13.66 38.97 -6.86
N THR A 511 13.33 39.55 -5.71
CA THR A 511 14.18 40.55 -5.04
C THR A 511 15.21 39.89 -4.11
N ALA A 512 16.38 40.51 -3.94
CA ALA A 512 17.50 39.88 -3.23
C ALA A 512 17.20 39.50 -1.77
N ASP A 513 16.29 40.22 -1.13
CA ASP A 513 15.84 40.07 0.27
C ASP A 513 14.80 38.95 0.50
N LYS A 514 14.27 38.34 -0.56
CA LYS A 514 13.19 37.34 -0.47
C LYS A 514 13.73 35.94 -0.64
N SER A 515 13.56 35.05 0.33
CA SER A 515 13.86 33.62 0.18
C SER A 515 13.05 32.98 -0.96
N CYS A 516 13.61 32.00 -1.66
CA CYS A 516 12.98 31.42 -2.85
C CYS A 516 13.14 29.90 -2.92
N LEU A 517 12.04 29.22 -3.21
CA LEU A 517 11.99 27.79 -3.47
C LEU A 517 11.86 27.52 -4.98
N ILE A 518 12.77 26.75 -5.57
CA ILE A 518 12.74 26.35 -6.98
C ILE A 518 12.57 24.83 -7.04
N VAL A 519 11.51 24.35 -7.66
CA VAL A 519 11.19 22.92 -7.74
C VAL A 519 11.12 22.47 -9.19
N CYS A 520 12.03 21.57 -9.58
CA CYS A 520 12.12 20.99 -10.91
C CYS A 520 11.57 19.55 -10.92
N ASN A 521 11.03 19.13 -12.06
CA ASN A 521 10.52 17.76 -12.20
C ASN A 521 11.60 16.69 -12.33
N THR A 522 12.78 17.05 -12.84
CA THR A 522 13.88 16.11 -13.08
C THR A 522 15.11 16.50 -12.28
N VAL A 523 15.86 15.48 -11.85
CA VAL A 523 17.14 15.69 -11.15
C VAL A 523 18.12 16.44 -12.04
N GLN A 524 18.23 16.07 -13.32
CA GLN A 524 19.15 16.73 -14.24
C GLN A 524 18.87 18.23 -14.34
N ARG A 525 17.60 18.61 -14.61
CA ARG A 525 17.21 20.02 -14.68
C ARG A 525 17.52 20.76 -13.37
N SER A 526 17.26 20.15 -12.22
CA SER A 526 17.57 20.76 -10.93
C SER A 526 19.08 21.03 -10.74
N ILE A 527 19.95 20.15 -11.25
CA ILE A 527 21.41 20.33 -11.21
C ILE A 527 21.82 21.47 -12.15
N ASP A 528 21.27 21.52 -13.36
CA ASP A 528 21.58 22.55 -14.35
C ASP A 528 21.23 23.95 -13.81
N ILE A 529 20.05 24.10 -13.20
CA ILE A 529 19.62 25.35 -12.55
C ILE A 529 20.51 25.67 -11.35
N PHE A 530 20.82 24.70 -10.49
CA PHE A 530 21.68 24.94 -9.33
C PHE A 530 23.07 25.43 -9.73
N ASN A 531 23.72 24.74 -10.69
CA ASN A 531 25.02 25.13 -11.20
C ASN A 531 24.98 26.53 -11.83
N LYS A 532 23.88 26.86 -12.53
CA LYS A 532 23.72 28.18 -13.12
C LYS A 532 23.60 29.29 -12.08
N LEU A 533 22.81 29.08 -11.03
CA LEU A 533 22.68 30.05 -9.95
C LEU A 533 24.00 30.18 -9.16
N GLN A 534 24.76 29.10 -9.04
CA GLN A 534 26.10 29.11 -8.44
C GLN A 534 27.09 29.92 -9.30
N GLU A 535 27.11 29.74 -10.63
CA GLU A 535 27.90 30.55 -11.58
C GLU A 535 27.59 32.04 -11.43
N LYS A 536 26.31 32.39 -11.22
CA LYS A 536 25.85 33.77 -10.98
C LYS A 536 26.04 34.25 -9.54
N GLN A 537 26.74 33.48 -8.70
CA GLN A 537 27.10 33.83 -7.32
C GLN A 537 25.90 34.13 -6.41
N ILE A 538 24.77 33.45 -6.63
CA ILE A 538 23.61 33.52 -5.74
C ILE A 538 23.96 32.86 -4.40
N SER A 539 23.73 33.56 -3.29
CA SER A 539 24.02 33.08 -1.94
C SER A 539 23.06 33.72 -0.92
N PRO A 540 22.59 32.99 0.11
CA PRO A 540 22.80 31.56 0.36
C PRO A 540 22.05 30.68 -0.65
N LEU A 541 22.73 29.66 -1.18
CA LEU A 541 22.18 28.74 -2.20
C LEU A 541 22.32 27.29 -1.74
N TYR A 542 21.21 26.56 -1.77
CA TYR A 542 21.11 25.17 -1.32
C TYR A 542 20.54 24.27 -2.42
N TYR A 543 20.89 22.98 -2.34
CA TYR A 543 20.39 21.95 -3.24
C TYR A 543 19.77 20.81 -2.44
N LEU A 544 18.60 20.31 -2.86
CA LEU A 544 17.97 19.14 -2.26
C LEU A 544 17.35 18.21 -3.31
N SER A 545 17.74 16.95 -3.33
CA SER A 545 17.11 15.96 -4.22
C SER A 545 17.23 14.55 -3.66
N THR A 546 16.62 13.59 -4.35
CA THR A 546 16.72 12.16 -4.01
C THR A 546 18.15 11.63 -4.14
N ASN A 547 19.04 12.31 -4.87
CA ASN A 547 20.46 11.94 -5.01
C ASN A 547 21.32 12.29 -3.79
N ILE A 548 20.80 13.08 -2.85
CA ILE A 548 21.49 13.39 -1.59
C ILE A 548 21.18 12.28 -0.58
N VAL A 549 22.21 11.78 0.12
CA VAL A 549 22.06 10.80 1.20
C VAL A 549 21.15 11.36 2.31
N SER A 550 20.20 10.56 2.82
CA SER A 550 19.17 11.01 3.77
C SER A 550 19.74 11.73 5.00
N ALA A 551 20.83 11.22 5.60
CA ALA A 551 21.49 11.87 6.74
C ALA A 551 21.97 13.30 6.44
N ASN A 552 22.46 13.55 5.21
CA ASN A 552 22.91 14.88 4.80
C ASN A 552 21.73 15.82 4.52
N ARG A 553 20.58 15.30 4.08
CA ARG A 553 19.38 16.11 3.84
C ARG A 553 18.92 16.83 5.10
N LEU A 554 18.93 16.15 6.24
CA LEU A 554 18.54 16.74 7.54
C LEU A 554 19.45 17.94 7.90
N GLY A 555 20.76 17.80 7.68
CA GLY A 555 21.72 18.90 7.89
C GLY A 555 21.43 20.11 7.00
N ILE A 556 21.17 19.88 5.71
CA ILE A 556 20.82 20.93 4.74
C ILE A 556 19.51 21.63 5.16
N ILE A 557 18.47 20.87 5.47
CA ILE A 557 17.18 21.41 5.90
C ILE A 557 17.34 22.27 7.16
N GLN A 558 18.15 21.83 8.13
CA GLN A 558 18.39 22.59 9.35
C GLN A 558 19.15 23.90 9.08
N GLN A 559 20.12 23.90 8.16
CA GLN A 559 20.82 25.11 7.74
C GLN A 559 19.86 26.11 7.08
N ILE A 560 19.00 25.63 6.16
CA ILE A 560 17.99 26.47 5.52
C ILE A 560 17.04 27.06 6.55
N LYS A 561 16.55 26.26 7.52
CA LYS A 561 15.72 26.76 8.63
C LYS A 561 16.40 27.90 9.39
N ASN A 562 17.67 27.73 9.76
CA ASN A 562 18.42 28.75 10.49
C ASN A 562 18.58 30.04 9.66
N ASP A 563 18.81 29.91 8.34
CA ASP A 563 18.96 31.06 7.44
C ASP A 563 17.63 31.77 7.14
N LEU A 564 16.52 31.04 7.08
CA LEU A 564 15.17 31.61 7.00
C LEU A 564 14.85 32.43 8.25
N VAL A 565 15.11 31.88 9.45
CA VAL A 565 14.93 32.58 10.73
C VAL A 565 15.84 33.81 10.82
N SER A 566 17.07 33.70 10.32
CA SER A 566 18.06 34.79 10.30
C SER A 566 17.84 35.78 9.15
N GLN A 567 16.75 35.67 8.38
CA GLN A 567 16.40 36.53 7.25
C GLN A 567 17.51 36.68 6.18
N LYS A 568 18.31 35.63 5.94
CA LYS A 568 19.37 35.64 4.93
C LYS A 568 18.87 35.37 3.50
N ALA A 569 17.56 35.35 3.30
CA ALA A 569 16.90 35.14 2.00
C ALA A 569 17.41 33.92 1.19
N PRO A 570 17.54 32.72 1.79
CA PRO A 570 18.12 31.56 1.10
C PRO A 570 17.34 31.17 -0.16
N VAL A 571 18.07 30.64 -1.15
CA VAL A 571 17.51 29.99 -2.35
C VAL A 571 17.69 28.49 -2.22
N LEU A 572 16.61 27.74 -2.39
CA LEU A 572 16.65 26.28 -2.46
C LEU A 572 16.28 25.81 -3.87
N VAL A 573 17.19 25.13 -4.55
CA VAL A 573 16.86 24.35 -5.76
C VAL A 573 16.60 22.90 -5.35
N SER A 574 15.44 22.38 -5.72
CA SER A 574 15.00 21.05 -5.32
C SER A 574 14.29 20.29 -6.44
N THR A 575 14.18 18.96 -6.28
CA THR A 575 13.15 18.15 -6.94
C THR A 575 11.90 18.03 -6.07
N GLN A 576 11.00 17.09 -6.38
CA GLN A 576 9.75 16.84 -5.64
C GLN A 576 9.95 16.45 -4.16
N VAL A 577 11.19 16.26 -3.70
CA VAL A 577 11.50 15.91 -2.30
C VAL A 577 11.00 16.94 -1.29
N VAL A 578 10.83 18.21 -1.68
CA VAL A 578 10.30 19.28 -0.81
C VAL A 578 8.77 19.32 -0.75
N GLU A 579 8.07 18.66 -1.68
CA GLU A 579 6.61 18.70 -1.77
C GLU A 579 6.00 18.12 -0.49
N ALA A 580 6.65 17.10 0.04
CA ALA A 580 6.10 16.22 1.04
C ALA A 580 7.13 15.94 2.13
N GLY A 581 6.74 16.23 3.37
CA GLY A 581 7.55 15.92 4.54
C GLY A 581 8.77 16.83 4.74
N VAL A 582 8.75 18.07 4.26
CA VAL A 582 9.79 19.06 4.58
C VAL A 582 9.15 20.33 5.12
N ASP A 583 9.48 20.68 6.37
CA ASP A 583 8.89 21.84 7.05
C ASP A 583 9.74 23.09 6.81
N LEU A 584 9.48 23.77 5.70
CA LEU A 584 10.16 25.00 5.29
C LEU A 584 9.11 26.05 4.89
N ASP A 585 9.44 27.32 5.12
CA ASP A 585 8.59 28.47 4.82
C ASP A 585 9.37 29.54 4.04
N PHE A 586 9.15 29.60 2.72
CA PHE A 586 9.79 30.55 1.82
C PHE A 586 8.89 31.75 1.51
N ASP A 587 9.49 32.84 1.02
CA ASP A 587 8.74 34.05 0.65
C ASP A 587 8.08 33.95 -0.73
N MET A 588 8.65 33.16 -1.64
CA MET A 588 8.15 32.94 -3.00
C MET A 588 8.74 31.65 -3.58
N GLY A 589 8.29 31.26 -4.77
CA GLY A 589 8.93 30.15 -5.47
C GLY A 589 8.65 30.04 -6.96
N PHE A 590 9.33 29.10 -7.59
CA PHE A 590 9.14 28.65 -8.96
C PHE A 590 8.87 27.15 -8.97
N ARG A 591 7.85 26.71 -9.69
CA ARG A 591 7.52 25.30 -9.87
C ARG A 591 7.42 24.98 -11.35
N ASP A 592 8.21 24.01 -11.80
CA ASP A 592 8.01 23.40 -13.11
C ASP A 592 6.63 22.74 -13.19
N LEU A 593 5.98 22.81 -14.35
CA LEU A 593 4.61 22.36 -14.57
C LEU A 593 4.45 20.90 -14.12
N ALA A 594 3.52 20.68 -13.20
CA ALA A 594 3.29 19.40 -12.53
C ALA A 594 1.78 19.20 -12.33
N PRO A 595 1.31 18.01 -11.92
CA PRO A 595 -0.08 17.84 -11.48
C PRO A 595 -0.46 18.93 -10.47
N LEU A 596 -1.70 19.41 -10.56
CA LEU A 596 -2.12 20.57 -9.78
C LEU A 596 -2.00 20.35 -8.26
N ASP A 597 -2.19 19.12 -7.81
CA ASP A 597 -1.98 18.73 -6.41
C ASP A 597 -0.53 18.97 -5.95
N SER A 598 0.46 18.61 -6.78
CA SER A 598 1.88 18.85 -6.53
C SER A 598 2.19 20.36 -6.51
N ILE A 599 1.58 21.12 -7.40
CA ILE A 599 1.69 22.60 -7.41
C ILE A 599 1.18 23.19 -6.09
N VAL A 600 0.00 22.77 -5.63
CA VAL A 600 -0.59 23.25 -4.37
C VAL A 600 0.23 22.80 -3.15
N GLN A 601 0.83 21.60 -3.18
CA GLN A 601 1.75 21.14 -2.12
C GLN A 601 3.00 22.04 -2.01
N VAL A 602 3.57 22.46 -3.14
CA VAL A 602 4.69 23.43 -3.15
C VAL A 602 4.24 24.80 -2.70
N ALA A 603 3.05 25.25 -3.11
CA ALA A 603 2.47 26.51 -2.62
C ALA A 603 2.33 26.50 -1.08
N GLY A 604 2.01 25.34 -0.48
CA GLY A 604 1.99 25.15 0.98
C GLY A 604 3.34 25.23 1.70
N ARG A 605 4.45 25.47 0.98
CA ARG A 605 5.80 25.77 1.50
C ARG A 605 6.19 27.24 1.35
N ILE A 606 5.25 28.06 0.89
CA ILE A 606 5.38 29.51 0.73
C ILE A 606 4.39 30.17 1.69
N ASN A 607 4.86 31.14 2.47
CA ASN A 607 4.10 31.79 3.54
C ASN A 607 3.31 30.79 4.42
N ARG A 608 3.94 29.66 4.74
CA ARG A 608 3.37 28.51 5.45
C ARG A 608 2.87 28.89 6.85
N GLU A 609 3.59 29.77 7.55
CA GLU A 609 3.25 30.27 8.88
C GLU A 609 2.14 31.35 8.88
N ASN A 610 1.57 31.67 7.72
CA ASN A 610 0.49 32.65 7.57
C ASN A 610 0.87 34.05 8.08
N ASN A 611 2.07 34.50 7.70
CA ASN A 611 2.54 35.83 8.05
C ASN A 611 1.78 36.89 7.23
N ILE A 612 1.15 37.83 7.94
CA ILE A 612 0.30 38.88 7.37
C ILE A 612 1.08 39.77 6.39
N SER A 613 2.37 39.99 6.64
CA SER A 613 3.22 40.81 5.76
C SER A 613 3.58 40.13 4.43
N LYS A 614 3.19 38.86 4.25
CA LYS A 614 3.51 38.01 3.10
C LYS A 614 2.26 37.41 2.42
N VAL A 615 1.07 37.93 2.74
CA VAL A 615 -0.19 37.51 2.11
C VAL A 615 -0.10 37.65 0.59
N GLY A 616 -0.55 36.64 -0.14
CA GLY A 616 -0.46 36.60 -1.61
C GLY A 616 0.95 36.35 -2.14
N SER A 617 1.82 35.70 -1.36
CA SER A 617 3.17 35.30 -1.80
C SER A 617 3.09 34.43 -3.07
N PRO A 618 3.85 34.75 -4.13
CA PRO A 618 3.69 34.12 -5.43
C PRO A 618 4.43 32.78 -5.54
N LEU A 619 3.74 31.80 -6.12
CA LEU A 619 4.34 30.63 -6.76
C LEU A 619 4.22 30.76 -8.28
N TYR A 620 5.35 30.97 -8.95
CA TYR A 620 5.41 31.09 -10.41
C TYR A 620 5.43 29.70 -11.04
N ILE A 621 4.47 29.42 -11.93
CA ILE A 621 4.38 28.14 -12.63
C ILE A 621 5.02 28.27 -14.00
N ILE A 622 6.10 27.55 -14.22
CA ILE A 622 6.90 27.59 -15.45
C ILE A 622 6.87 26.22 -16.13
N GLU A 623 7.26 26.14 -17.41
CA GLU A 623 7.40 24.86 -18.09
C GLU A 623 8.76 24.76 -18.76
N PHE A 624 9.59 23.82 -18.30
CA PHE A 624 10.86 23.54 -18.94
C PHE A 624 10.70 22.72 -20.23
N GLU A 625 11.55 23.03 -21.20
CA GLU A 625 11.63 22.34 -22.48
C GLU A 625 13.01 21.73 -22.70
N LYS A 626 13.03 20.54 -23.31
CA LYS A 626 14.26 19.94 -23.85
C LYS A 626 14.65 20.64 -25.15
N GLU A 627 15.93 20.57 -25.51
CA GLU A 627 16.45 21.14 -26.77
C GLU A 627 15.73 20.61 -28.03
N ASN A 628 15.15 19.42 -27.97
CA ASN A 628 14.37 18.83 -29.06
C ASN A 628 12.89 19.27 -29.10
N GLY A 629 12.51 20.29 -28.32
CA GLY A 629 11.15 20.84 -28.24
C GLY A 629 10.17 20.00 -27.42
N LYS A 630 10.59 18.88 -26.82
CA LYS A 630 9.72 18.10 -25.92
C LYS A 630 9.63 18.78 -24.55
N LYS A 631 8.40 19.00 -24.08
CA LYS A 631 8.12 19.46 -22.72
C LYS A 631 8.58 18.43 -21.69
N GLU A 632 9.28 18.87 -20.65
CA GLU A 632 9.76 17.97 -19.59
C GLU A 632 8.60 17.40 -18.77
N SER A 633 7.56 18.20 -18.53
CA SER A 633 6.32 17.81 -17.83
C SER A 633 5.70 16.53 -18.41
N VAL A 634 5.63 16.40 -19.73
CA VAL A 634 5.09 15.23 -20.45
C VAL A 634 5.95 13.99 -20.24
N SER A 635 7.28 14.17 -20.14
CA SER A 635 8.20 13.05 -19.91
C SER A 635 8.05 12.45 -18.50
N VAL A 636 7.53 13.22 -17.53
CA VAL A 636 7.42 12.81 -16.12
C VAL A 636 6.00 12.39 -15.74
N TYR A 637 4.99 13.15 -16.18
CA TYR A 637 3.60 12.95 -15.72
C TYR A 637 2.60 12.68 -16.83
N ASP A 638 3.01 12.37 -18.06
CA ASP A 638 2.15 12.13 -19.22
C ASP A 638 1.47 13.37 -19.86
N THR A 639 0.91 13.16 -21.05
CA THR A 639 0.27 14.20 -21.86
C THR A 639 -1.10 14.61 -21.31
N LEU A 640 -1.81 13.69 -20.66
CA LEU A 640 -3.14 13.91 -20.10
C LEU A 640 -3.07 14.85 -18.90
N THR A 641 -2.15 14.60 -17.97
CA THR A 641 -1.90 15.46 -16.82
C THR A 641 -1.61 16.89 -17.27
N ARG A 642 -0.67 17.07 -18.21
CA ARG A 642 -0.34 18.40 -18.75
C ARG A 642 -1.57 19.10 -19.32
N ALA A 643 -2.34 18.40 -20.16
CA ALA A 643 -3.54 18.98 -20.78
C ALA A 643 -4.57 19.43 -19.73
N GLN A 644 -4.76 18.67 -18.66
CA GLN A 644 -5.69 19.03 -17.59
C GLN A 644 -5.22 20.23 -16.77
N VAL A 645 -3.92 20.35 -16.48
CA VAL A 645 -3.39 21.53 -15.76
C VAL A 645 -3.56 22.80 -16.59
N LEU A 646 -3.24 22.75 -17.88
CA LEU A 646 -3.44 23.89 -18.79
C LEU A 646 -4.91 24.29 -18.89
N LYS A 647 -5.81 23.31 -18.93
CA LYS A 647 -7.25 23.56 -18.94
C LYS A 647 -7.71 24.25 -17.64
N ALA A 648 -7.23 23.78 -16.49
CA ALA A 648 -7.59 24.33 -15.18
C ALA A 648 -7.09 25.76 -14.98
N PHE A 649 -5.87 26.06 -15.43
CA PHE A 649 -5.38 27.45 -15.41
C PHE A 649 -6.13 28.33 -16.41
N GLY A 650 -6.51 27.79 -17.57
CA GLY A 650 -7.23 28.54 -18.59
C GLY A 650 -6.45 29.78 -19.03
N GLN A 651 -7.10 30.95 -19.00
CA GLN A 651 -6.50 32.26 -19.31
C GLN A 651 -6.25 33.10 -18.04
N LYS A 652 -6.29 32.49 -16.85
CA LYS A 652 -6.14 33.20 -15.57
C LYS A 652 -4.67 33.61 -15.39
N SER A 653 -4.41 34.90 -15.13
CA SER A 653 -3.05 35.42 -14.90
C SER A 653 -2.55 35.18 -13.48
N GLU A 654 -3.46 35.23 -12.51
CA GLU A 654 -3.20 34.97 -11.09
C GLU A 654 -4.37 34.21 -10.47
N ILE A 655 -4.08 33.38 -9.49
CA ILE A 655 -5.03 32.51 -8.81
C ILE A 655 -4.74 32.60 -7.30
N GLU A 656 -5.66 33.16 -6.54
CA GLU A 656 -5.57 33.23 -5.07
C GLU A 656 -5.85 31.86 -4.41
N GLU A 657 -5.29 31.62 -3.22
CA GLU A 657 -5.41 30.33 -2.49
C GLU A 657 -6.87 29.95 -2.20
N GLU A 658 -7.75 30.92 -1.99
CA GLU A 658 -9.19 30.67 -1.81
C GLU A 658 -9.85 29.96 -3.01
N ASN A 659 -9.26 30.08 -4.20
CA ASN A 659 -9.76 29.50 -5.46
C ASN A 659 -9.03 28.21 -5.86
N TYR A 660 -8.06 27.72 -5.06
CA TYR A 660 -7.33 26.49 -5.37
C TYR A 660 -8.28 25.30 -5.53
N LEU A 661 -9.27 25.16 -4.64
CA LEU A 661 -10.22 24.06 -4.68
C LEU A 661 -11.04 24.04 -5.99
N GLU A 662 -11.44 25.21 -6.49
CA GLU A 662 -12.17 25.33 -7.75
C GLU A 662 -11.32 24.84 -8.92
N ILE A 663 -10.06 25.27 -8.99
CA ILE A 663 -9.16 24.90 -10.09
C ILE A 663 -8.77 23.43 -10.01
N ILE A 664 -8.72 22.85 -8.81
CA ILE A 664 -8.57 21.40 -8.66
C ILE A 664 -9.81 20.67 -9.16
N ASN A 665 -11.01 21.15 -8.87
CA ASN A 665 -12.23 20.59 -9.43
C ASN A 665 -12.25 20.67 -10.96
N GLU A 666 -11.76 21.78 -11.55
CA GLU A 666 -11.59 21.98 -12.99
C GLU A 666 -10.54 21.04 -13.59
N TYR A 667 -9.39 20.86 -12.94
CA TYR A 667 -8.34 19.91 -13.34
C TYR A 667 -8.91 18.50 -13.48
N TYR A 668 -9.76 18.10 -12.53
CA TYR A 668 -10.43 16.81 -12.60
C TYR A 668 -11.69 16.80 -13.48
N SER A 669 -12.11 17.93 -14.06
CA SER A 669 -13.35 18.02 -14.85
C SER A 669 -13.16 17.50 -16.27
N GLY A 670 -14.07 16.65 -16.77
CA GLY A 670 -13.99 16.13 -18.14
C GLY A 670 -12.87 15.11 -18.40
N ILE A 671 -12.29 14.56 -17.34
CA ILE A 671 -11.33 13.44 -17.37
C ILE A 671 -11.99 12.12 -17.86
N THR A 672 -13.30 12.11 -18.03
CA THR A 672 -14.13 10.91 -18.27
C THR A 672 -14.03 10.31 -19.67
N LYS A 673 -13.15 10.82 -20.56
CA LYS A 673 -12.98 10.27 -21.91
C LYS A 673 -12.49 8.82 -21.84
N PRO A 674 -13.22 7.84 -22.41
CA PRO A 674 -12.89 6.42 -22.28
C PRO A 674 -11.46 6.05 -22.71
N ALA A 675 -10.89 6.73 -23.72
CA ALA A 675 -9.54 6.43 -24.20
C ALA A 675 -8.43 6.64 -23.13
N SER A 676 -8.65 7.51 -22.15
CA SER A 676 -7.63 7.92 -21.18
C SER A 676 -7.29 6.90 -20.10
N PHE A 677 -8.04 5.79 -19.99
CA PHE A 677 -7.94 4.84 -18.89
C PHE A 677 -7.87 3.37 -19.34
N HIS A 678 -7.38 3.11 -20.55
CA HIS A 678 -7.30 1.73 -21.05
C HIS A 678 -6.43 0.85 -20.15
N VAL A 679 -5.26 1.34 -19.71
CA VAL A 679 -4.34 0.61 -18.82
C VAL A 679 -5.05 0.11 -17.56
N SER A 680 -5.76 1.01 -16.85
CA SER A 680 -6.53 0.66 -15.65
C SER A 680 -7.58 -0.43 -15.92
N ARG A 681 -8.33 -0.32 -17.03
CA ARG A 681 -9.34 -1.32 -17.40
C ARG A 681 -8.73 -2.67 -17.79
N HIS A 682 -7.58 -2.66 -18.46
CA HIS A 682 -6.85 -3.88 -18.82
C HIS A 682 -6.34 -4.60 -17.57
N PHE A 683 -5.68 -3.90 -16.64
CA PHE A 683 -5.28 -4.51 -15.36
C PHE A 683 -6.47 -5.05 -14.59
N PHE A 684 -7.57 -4.30 -14.48
CA PHE A 684 -8.77 -4.77 -13.79
C PHE A 684 -9.36 -6.03 -14.44
N LYS A 685 -9.38 -6.09 -15.77
CA LYS A 685 -9.75 -7.29 -16.51
C LYS A 685 -8.81 -8.46 -16.17
N SER A 686 -7.50 -8.25 -16.18
CA SER A 686 -6.50 -9.28 -15.86
C SER A 686 -6.67 -9.83 -14.44
N ILE A 687 -6.99 -8.97 -13.46
CA ILE A 687 -7.36 -9.39 -12.10
C ILE A 687 -8.59 -10.30 -12.12
N LYS A 688 -9.68 -9.87 -12.78
CA LYS A 688 -10.93 -10.66 -12.88
C LYS A 688 -10.76 -11.98 -13.63
N THR A 689 -9.82 -12.05 -14.57
CA THR A 689 -9.52 -13.26 -15.35
C THR A 689 -8.42 -14.10 -14.74
N LEU A 690 -7.89 -13.72 -13.56
CA LEU A 690 -6.80 -14.41 -12.87
C LEU A 690 -5.51 -14.51 -13.69
N CYS A 691 -5.25 -13.52 -14.55
CA CYS A 691 -4.03 -13.41 -15.33
C CYS A 691 -2.92 -12.82 -14.46
N TYR A 692 -2.34 -13.67 -13.61
CA TYR A 692 -1.30 -13.26 -12.67
C TYR A 692 0.02 -12.93 -13.36
N ASN A 693 0.35 -13.62 -14.46
CA ASN A 693 1.60 -13.48 -15.17
C ASN A 693 1.42 -13.83 -16.65
N SER A 694 2.12 -13.14 -17.56
CA SER A 694 2.10 -13.42 -18.99
C SER A 694 3.41 -12.98 -19.64
N GLU A 695 3.85 -13.70 -20.67
CA GLU A 695 4.98 -13.28 -21.51
C GLU A 695 4.58 -12.13 -22.45
N ASN A 696 3.28 -11.96 -22.70
CA ASN A 696 2.75 -10.87 -23.50
C ASN A 696 2.47 -9.64 -22.63
N SER A 697 3.35 -8.63 -22.70
CA SER A 697 3.20 -7.39 -21.93
C SER A 697 1.91 -6.63 -22.22
N ASP A 698 1.35 -6.77 -23.42
CA ASP A 698 0.13 -6.09 -23.86
C ASP A 698 -1.14 -6.65 -23.18
N GLU A 699 -1.02 -7.76 -22.45
CA GLU A 699 -2.09 -8.32 -21.62
C GLU A 699 -2.19 -7.65 -20.24
N TYR A 700 -1.25 -6.79 -19.87
CA TYR A 700 -1.19 -6.14 -18.55
C TYR A 700 -1.38 -7.14 -17.40
N PRO A 701 -0.57 -8.21 -17.30
CA PRO A 701 -0.69 -9.19 -16.24
C PRO A 701 -0.46 -8.56 -14.87
N VAL A 702 -1.04 -9.14 -13.81
CA VAL A 702 -0.92 -8.61 -12.43
C VAL A 702 0.54 -8.42 -12.02
N SER A 703 1.45 -9.30 -12.45
CA SER A 703 2.89 -9.22 -12.19
C SER A 703 3.56 -7.94 -12.68
N ASN A 704 2.98 -7.26 -13.67
CA ASN A 704 3.49 -6.01 -14.25
C ASN A 704 2.95 -4.76 -13.55
N PHE A 705 1.99 -4.89 -12.64
CA PHE A 705 1.47 -3.73 -11.92
C PHE A 705 2.56 -3.09 -11.06
N LYS A 706 2.70 -1.77 -11.18
CA LYS A 706 3.56 -0.93 -10.35
C LYS A 706 2.86 0.39 -10.07
N ILE A 707 2.91 0.82 -8.82
CA ILE A 707 2.35 2.12 -8.43
C ILE A 707 3.27 3.29 -8.86
N ILE A 708 4.59 3.07 -8.93
CA ILE A 708 5.60 4.04 -9.39
C ILE A 708 6.26 3.51 -10.66
#